data_AF-A0A535P765-F1
#
_entry.id   AF-A0A535P765-F1
#
_cell.length_a   1.000
_cell.length_b   1.000
_cell.length_c   1.000
_cell.angle_alpha   90.00
_cell.angle_beta   90.00
_cell.angle_gamma   90.00
#
_symmetry.space_group_name_H-M   'P 1'
#
loop_
_entity.id
_entity.type
_entity.pdbx_description
1 polymer ?
#
loop_
_entity_poly.entity_id
_entity_poly.type
_entity_poly.pdbx_seq_one_letter_code
_entity_poly.pdbx_strand_id
1 'polypeptide(L)'
;NPRRFDLGRVGRYKVDKRLGRDEEDILERVRMRELRILEKGDFIAFIRKLIELNNAPREKQIPDDIDHLGNRRVRAVGELLQNQFRMGLIRMERIIKERMTISDPHTVTSASLINARPVVAAIKEFFGSSQLSQFMDQHNPLSELTNKRRLSALGPGGLSRERAGFDVRDVHHSHYGRICPIETPEGPNIGLIGNLATYAKVNEFGFIETPFRRVYNRVSINQATASKFVGRALRRPAVDAKGTEVLAAHEVLDDKAIQKLLKARVASVDIVPWVSDEVEFLSADEEDMFGIAQANAALTPEETFVDARVPARARGDFKIEEIQNIQYMDVSPKQIVSVATAMIPFLEHDDAGRALMGANMQRQAVPLLVTDAPLVGTGVEYYAAKDSGEMIVADVVGTVVDVAHPKEMKNVHATPVFEIVVKPDGGGPEKHYPLQKFARSNQGTCLNNRAVVKPGQRVEKGDILADGPAIDNGEMALGRNVLVAFMPWEGYNFEDAILLSERVVKEDMYTSIHIEEYESEARETKLGPEEITRDIPNVADDALRNLDERGIVYIGAEVQQGDILVGKITPKGETELSAEERLLRAIFGEKAREVRDSSLRVPHGERGIVVDVKVFSRENKDELGPGINEMVRVYIAQKRKISAGDKMAGRHGNKGVVARIMPSEDMPYLPDGTPVDIVLNPLGVPSRMNLGQVLETHLGWVAHTLGIKVATPVFDGAPMATIVSELGKAGLPVDGKVRLRDGRTGEEFDEPVTVGYIYMLKLAHLVEDKIHARSTGPYSLVTQQPLGGKAQFGGQRFGEMEVWALEAYGAAHVLQEILTVKSDDIVGRVKAYEAIVKGDNTLEAGIPESFRVLVKELEGLALGVEILSEDERQIVLSEEDIPEIPLDLGISLEREELGEDSAE
;
A
#
# COMPACT_ATOMS: atom_id res chain seq x y z
N ASN A 1 -36.55 23.49 -5.21
CA ASN A 1 -35.78 24.55 -4.52
C ASN A 1 -34.29 24.25 -4.69
N PRO A 2 -33.55 25.04 -5.50
CA PRO A 2 -32.13 24.80 -5.82
C PRO A 2 -31.16 24.85 -4.62
N ARG A 3 -31.60 25.36 -3.45
CA ARG A 3 -30.80 25.34 -2.21
C ARG A 3 -30.83 23.99 -1.49
N ARG A 4 -31.91 23.23 -1.65
CA ARG A 4 -32.11 21.94 -0.94
C ARG A 4 -31.90 20.74 -1.86
N PHE A 5 -32.08 20.90 -3.16
CA PHE A 5 -32.02 19.81 -4.12
C PHE A 5 -31.33 20.28 -5.40
N ASP A 6 -30.30 19.54 -5.81
CA ASP A 6 -29.51 19.77 -7.02
C ASP A 6 -29.04 18.39 -7.52
N LEU A 7 -29.38 18.03 -8.77
CA LEU A 7 -28.91 16.78 -9.38
C LEU A 7 -27.41 16.80 -9.69
N GLY A 8 -26.78 17.97 -9.63
CA GLY A 8 -25.42 18.19 -10.11
C GLY A 8 -25.33 18.11 -11.63
N ARG A 9 -24.12 18.35 -12.16
CA ARG A 9 -23.87 18.24 -13.61
C ARG A 9 -24.12 16.82 -14.12
N VAL A 10 -23.60 15.83 -13.39
CA VAL A 10 -23.66 14.41 -13.77
C VAL A 10 -25.07 13.84 -13.68
N GLY A 11 -25.81 14.15 -12.59
CA GLY A 11 -27.17 13.64 -12.41
C GLY A 11 -28.12 14.14 -13.50
N ARG A 12 -28.01 15.43 -13.86
CA ARG A 12 -28.80 15.98 -14.99
C ARG A 12 -28.44 15.30 -16.31
N TYR A 13 -27.14 15.19 -16.61
CA TYR A 13 -26.64 14.53 -17.82
C TYR A 13 -27.17 13.09 -17.96
N LYS A 14 -27.08 12.29 -16.89
CA LYS A 14 -27.56 10.89 -16.91
C LYS A 14 -29.07 10.77 -17.04
N VAL A 15 -29.83 11.62 -16.33
CA VAL A 15 -31.29 11.64 -16.44
C VAL A 15 -31.71 11.94 -17.88
N ASP A 16 -31.15 12.98 -18.50
CA ASP A 16 -31.56 13.38 -19.84
C ASP A 16 -31.08 12.39 -20.91
N LYS A 17 -29.87 11.82 -20.77
CA LYS A 17 -29.38 10.75 -21.64
C LYS A 17 -30.29 9.52 -21.58
N ARG A 18 -30.75 9.12 -20.37
CA ARG A 18 -31.67 7.98 -20.20
C ARG A 18 -33.07 8.25 -20.76
N LEU A 19 -33.52 9.50 -20.72
CA LEU A 19 -34.79 9.95 -21.31
C LEU A 19 -34.72 10.14 -22.83
N GLY A 20 -33.54 10.03 -23.44
CA GLY A 20 -33.35 10.11 -24.90
C GLY A 20 -33.50 11.53 -25.45
N ARG A 21 -33.07 12.55 -24.70
CA ARG A 21 -33.01 13.94 -25.18
C ARG A 21 -31.78 14.17 -26.07
N ASP A 22 -31.85 15.20 -26.92
CA ASP A 22 -30.76 15.59 -27.81
C ASP A 22 -29.55 16.14 -27.02
N GLU A 23 -28.33 15.78 -27.42
CA GLU A 23 -27.09 16.11 -26.69
C GLU A 23 -26.87 17.61 -26.47
N GLU A 24 -27.28 18.45 -27.42
CA GLU A 24 -27.17 19.92 -27.30
C GLU A 24 -28.06 20.47 -26.16
N ASP A 25 -29.30 19.98 -26.05
CA ASP A 25 -30.22 20.34 -24.96
C ASP A 25 -29.70 19.84 -23.61
N ILE A 26 -29.11 18.63 -23.58
CA ILE A 26 -28.49 18.08 -22.37
C ILE A 26 -27.39 19.01 -21.85
N LEU A 27 -26.47 19.43 -22.73
CA LEU A 27 -25.33 20.26 -22.35
C LEU A 27 -25.75 21.64 -21.86
N GLU A 28 -26.79 22.24 -22.45
CA GLU A 28 -27.34 23.51 -22.00
C GLU A 28 -27.90 23.40 -20.57
N ARG A 29 -28.73 22.38 -20.32
CA ARG A 29 -29.37 22.14 -19.02
C ARG A 29 -28.38 21.74 -17.94
N VAL A 30 -27.29 21.05 -18.31
CA VAL A 30 -26.16 20.76 -17.41
C VAL A 30 -25.43 22.03 -16.99
N ARG A 31 -25.29 23.03 -17.87
CA ARG A 31 -24.59 24.29 -17.56
C ARG A 31 -25.42 25.18 -16.63
N MET A 32 -26.72 25.30 -16.86
CA MET A 32 -27.60 26.18 -16.07
C MET A 32 -28.02 25.54 -14.74
N ARG A 33 -27.59 26.15 -13.62
CA ARG A 33 -27.92 25.63 -12.26
C ARG A 33 -29.42 25.54 -12.00
N GLU A 34 -30.21 26.45 -12.57
CA GLU A 34 -31.67 26.50 -12.37
C GLU A 34 -32.37 25.30 -13.01
N LEU A 35 -31.80 24.73 -14.07
CA LEU A 35 -32.36 23.59 -14.81
C LEU A 35 -31.89 22.24 -14.26
N ARG A 36 -30.98 22.23 -13.27
CA ARG A 36 -30.51 21.01 -12.57
C ARG A 36 -31.46 20.49 -11.50
N ILE A 37 -32.59 21.15 -11.30
CA ILE A 37 -33.67 20.64 -10.44
C ILE A 37 -34.57 19.72 -11.25
N LEU A 38 -35.38 18.92 -10.55
CA LEU A 38 -36.41 18.12 -11.20
C LEU A 38 -37.57 19.01 -11.65
N GLU A 39 -37.89 18.96 -12.95
CA GLU A 39 -39.05 19.62 -13.53
C GLU A 39 -40.26 18.68 -13.55
N LYS A 40 -41.47 19.24 -13.66
CA LYS A 40 -42.69 18.44 -13.80
C LYS A 40 -42.65 17.52 -15.03
N GLY A 41 -42.03 17.98 -16.11
CA GLY A 41 -41.84 17.18 -17.33
C GLY A 41 -40.97 15.94 -17.11
N ASP A 42 -39.93 16.05 -16.27
CA ASP A 42 -39.05 14.92 -15.94
C ASP A 42 -39.82 13.84 -15.20
N PHE A 43 -40.69 14.22 -14.25
CA PHE A 43 -41.51 13.27 -13.49
C PHE A 43 -42.49 12.51 -14.38
N ILE A 44 -43.13 13.19 -15.33
CA ILE A 44 -44.01 12.55 -16.32
C ILE A 44 -43.20 11.58 -17.19
N ALA A 45 -41.99 11.98 -17.60
CA ALA A 45 -41.11 11.14 -18.40
C ALA A 45 -40.66 9.89 -17.63
N PHE A 46 -40.37 10.00 -16.33
CA PHE A 46 -40.06 8.85 -15.47
C PHE A 46 -41.22 7.85 -15.40
N ILE A 47 -42.45 8.33 -15.16
CA ILE A 47 -43.63 7.46 -15.13
C ILE A 47 -43.85 6.81 -16.49
N ARG A 48 -43.73 7.58 -17.59
CA ARG A 48 -43.83 7.03 -18.94
C ARG A 48 -42.82 5.92 -19.16
N LYS A 49 -41.55 6.14 -18.81
CA LYS A 49 -40.49 5.16 -19.00
C LYS A 49 -40.70 3.90 -18.18
N LEU A 50 -41.19 4.04 -16.94
CA LEU A 50 -41.55 2.91 -16.08
C LEU A 50 -42.69 2.08 -16.67
N ILE A 51 -43.73 2.74 -17.21
CA ILE A 51 -44.85 2.07 -17.89
C ILE A 51 -44.36 1.38 -19.18
N GLU A 52 -43.53 2.04 -19.98
CA GLU A 52 -42.92 1.47 -21.18
C GLU A 52 -42.11 0.22 -20.86
N LEU A 53 -41.29 0.25 -19.81
CA LEU A 53 -40.50 -0.91 -19.37
C LEU A 53 -41.41 -2.07 -18.92
N ASN A 54 -42.46 -1.78 -18.15
CA ASN A 54 -43.38 -2.82 -17.68
C ASN A 54 -44.19 -3.45 -18.83
N ASN A 55 -44.49 -2.68 -19.89
CA ASN A 55 -45.28 -3.13 -21.03
C ASN A 55 -44.43 -3.68 -22.19
N ALA A 56 -43.10 -3.50 -22.17
CA ALA A 56 -42.21 -3.97 -23.22
C ALA A 56 -42.16 -5.51 -23.26
N PRO A 57 -41.97 -6.16 -24.44
CA PRO A 57 -41.68 -7.59 -24.52
C PRO A 57 -40.44 -7.92 -23.66
N ARG A 58 -40.39 -9.11 -23.05
CA ARG A 58 -39.27 -9.52 -22.16
C ARG A 58 -37.88 -9.24 -22.73
N GLU A 59 -37.69 -9.43 -24.03
CA GLU A 59 -36.41 -9.19 -24.74
C GLU A 59 -35.99 -7.70 -24.80
N LYS A 60 -36.93 -6.77 -24.61
CA LYS A 60 -36.69 -5.31 -24.58
C LYS A 60 -36.81 -4.72 -23.17
N GLN A 61 -37.08 -5.55 -22.16
CA GLN A 61 -37.05 -5.17 -20.75
C GLN A 61 -35.60 -5.21 -20.27
N ILE A 62 -34.80 -4.21 -20.63
CA ILE A 62 -33.42 -4.11 -20.18
C ILE A 62 -33.41 -3.23 -18.92
N PRO A 63 -33.33 -3.80 -17.71
CA PRO A 63 -33.15 -3.03 -16.48
C PRO A 63 -31.78 -2.34 -16.49
N ASP A 64 -31.66 -1.26 -15.71
CA ASP A 64 -30.36 -0.62 -15.52
C ASP A 64 -29.53 -1.47 -14.56
N ASP A 65 -28.32 -1.85 -14.99
CA ASP A 65 -27.34 -2.53 -14.15
C ASP A 65 -26.61 -1.51 -13.26
N ILE A 66 -26.74 -1.65 -11.95
CA ILE A 66 -26.14 -0.73 -10.98
C ILE A 66 -24.60 -0.85 -10.92
N ASP A 67 -24.06 -2.03 -11.26
CA ASP A 67 -22.65 -2.33 -11.14
C ASP A 67 -21.86 -1.96 -12.39
N HIS A 68 -22.54 -1.73 -13.51
CA HIS A 68 -21.96 -1.20 -14.73
C HIS A 68 -21.23 0.15 -14.48
N LEU A 69 -19.97 0.30 -14.94
CA LEU A 69 -19.19 1.54 -14.73
C LEU A 69 -19.75 2.76 -15.46
N GLY A 70 -20.71 2.58 -16.36
CA GLY A 70 -21.53 3.68 -16.85
C GLY A 70 -22.42 4.28 -15.76
N ASN A 71 -22.82 3.52 -14.74
CA ASN A 71 -23.71 3.93 -13.66
C ASN A 71 -22.98 4.19 -12.33
N ARG A 72 -21.73 3.71 -12.21
CA ARG A 72 -20.83 4.04 -11.09
C ARG A 72 -19.89 5.17 -11.52
N ARG A 73 -19.64 6.14 -10.63
CA ARG A 73 -18.72 7.24 -10.90
C ARG A 73 -17.64 7.35 -9.83
N VAL A 74 -16.46 7.77 -10.26
CA VAL A 74 -15.35 8.13 -9.37
C VAL A 74 -15.53 9.58 -8.94
N ARG A 75 -15.43 9.83 -7.63
CA ARG A 75 -15.34 11.18 -7.07
C ARG A 75 -13.89 11.46 -6.73
N ALA A 76 -13.27 12.37 -7.48
CA ALA A 76 -11.90 12.78 -7.21
C ALA A 76 -11.80 13.67 -5.95
N VAL A 77 -10.58 13.84 -5.43
CA VAL A 77 -10.29 14.65 -4.23
C VAL A 77 -10.87 16.07 -4.34
N GLY A 78 -10.79 16.68 -5.53
CA GLY A 78 -11.34 18.02 -5.77
C GLY A 78 -12.85 18.12 -5.54
N GLU A 79 -13.64 17.14 -6.00
CA GLU A 79 -15.11 17.12 -5.79
C GLU A 79 -15.44 16.93 -4.30
N LEU A 80 -14.74 16.02 -3.63
CA LEU A 80 -14.93 15.73 -2.21
C LEU A 80 -14.63 16.97 -1.35
N LEU A 81 -13.49 17.62 -1.61
CA LEU A 81 -13.10 18.84 -0.92
C LEU A 81 -14.05 20.00 -1.22
N GLN A 82 -14.50 20.14 -2.48
CA GLN A 82 -15.48 21.16 -2.87
C GLN A 82 -16.79 21.01 -2.08
N ASN A 83 -17.25 19.79 -1.84
CA ASN A 83 -18.46 19.53 -1.07
C ASN A 83 -18.29 19.94 0.41
N GLN A 84 -17.15 19.63 1.02
CA GLN A 84 -16.85 20.03 2.40
C GLN A 84 -16.68 21.55 2.53
N PHE A 85 -15.99 22.17 1.57
CA PHE A 85 -15.87 23.61 1.48
C PHE A 85 -17.23 24.29 1.35
N ARG A 86 -18.12 23.76 0.50
CA ARG A 86 -19.50 24.25 0.36
C ARG A 86 -20.27 24.15 1.67
N MET A 87 -20.15 23.06 2.42
CA MET A 87 -20.78 22.91 3.74
C MET A 87 -20.26 23.96 4.73
N GLY A 88 -18.95 24.22 4.74
CA GLY A 88 -18.34 25.30 5.51
C GLY A 88 -18.91 26.67 5.14
N LEU A 89 -19.06 26.96 3.85
CA LEU A 89 -19.64 28.21 3.35
C LEU A 89 -21.12 28.38 3.72
N ILE A 90 -21.92 27.31 3.69
CA ILE A 90 -23.34 27.36 4.09
C ILE A 90 -23.47 27.70 5.58
N ARG A 91 -22.61 27.13 6.43
CA ARG A 91 -22.56 27.46 7.86
C ARG A 91 -22.15 28.92 8.07
N MET A 92 -21.14 29.39 7.33
CA MET A 92 -20.69 30.78 7.37
C MET A 92 -21.78 31.76 6.88
N GLU A 93 -22.50 31.44 5.80
CA GLU A 93 -23.63 32.24 5.27
C GLU A 93 -24.71 32.44 6.34
N ARG A 94 -25.02 31.39 7.11
CA ARG A 94 -26.00 31.49 8.21
C ARG A 94 -25.52 32.46 9.30
N ILE A 95 -24.26 32.35 9.72
CA ILE A 95 -23.66 33.25 10.73
C ILE A 95 -23.65 34.70 10.24
N ILE A 96 -23.32 34.93 8.97
CA ILE A 96 -23.33 36.28 8.37
C ILE A 96 -24.74 36.86 8.45
N LYS A 97 -25.77 36.12 8.03
CA LYS A 97 -27.16 36.60 8.07
C LYS A 97 -27.63 36.91 9.49
N GLU A 98 -27.28 36.06 10.45
CA GLU A 98 -27.61 36.26 11.86
C GLU A 98 -26.91 37.49 12.44
N ARG A 99 -25.62 37.68 12.15
CA ARG A 99 -24.88 38.89 12.55
C ARG A 99 -25.43 40.15 11.91
N MET A 100 -25.82 40.09 10.64
CA MET A 100 -26.46 41.21 9.94
C MET A 100 -27.79 41.62 10.57
N THR A 101 -28.55 40.70 11.17
CA THR A 101 -29.79 41.04 11.89
C THR A 101 -29.56 41.69 13.24
N ILE A 102 -28.41 41.46 13.87
CA ILE A 102 -28.08 41.95 15.22
C ILE A 102 -27.29 43.27 15.17
N SER A 103 -26.47 43.46 14.14
CA SER A 103 -25.49 44.55 14.08
C SER A 103 -26.07 45.81 13.42
N ASP A 104 -25.64 46.99 13.85
CA ASP A 104 -26.09 48.28 13.32
C ASP A 104 -25.60 48.50 11.87
N PRO A 105 -26.50 48.74 10.88
CA PRO A 105 -26.15 48.97 9.48
C PRO A 105 -25.07 50.03 9.23
N HIS A 106 -24.93 51.03 10.11
CA HIS A 106 -23.98 52.13 9.91
C HIS A 106 -22.55 51.82 10.39
N THR A 107 -22.35 50.78 11.20
CA THR A 107 -21.03 50.45 11.81
C THR A 107 -20.44 49.14 11.32
N VAL A 108 -21.23 48.31 10.62
CA VAL A 108 -20.81 46.98 10.18
C VAL A 108 -19.81 47.05 9.03
N THR A 109 -18.69 46.36 9.19
CA THR A 109 -17.70 46.13 8.13
C THR A 109 -17.79 44.69 7.63
N SER A 110 -17.36 44.42 6.39
CA SER A 110 -17.36 43.06 5.85
C SER A 110 -16.50 42.09 6.67
N ALA A 111 -15.39 42.57 7.24
CA ALA A 111 -14.52 41.79 8.10
C ALA A 111 -15.18 41.34 9.41
N SER A 112 -16.09 42.15 10.00
CA SER A 112 -16.77 41.77 11.24
C SER A 112 -17.85 40.70 11.04
N LEU A 113 -18.38 40.58 9.82
CA LEU A 113 -19.38 39.57 9.46
C LEU A 113 -18.75 38.21 9.14
N ILE A 114 -17.57 38.20 8.51
CA ILE A 114 -16.93 36.99 8.01
C ILE A 114 -16.19 36.27 9.15
N ASN A 115 -16.55 35.02 9.40
CA ASN A 115 -15.83 34.13 10.30
C ASN A 115 -15.35 32.90 9.52
N ALA A 116 -14.03 32.73 9.39
CA ALA A 116 -13.43 31.61 8.66
C ALA A 116 -13.44 30.28 9.43
N ARG A 117 -13.66 30.30 10.75
CA ARG A 117 -13.60 29.08 11.60
C ARG A 117 -14.46 27.93 11.09
N PRO A 118 -15.73 28.11 10.68
CA PRO A 118 -16.56 27.00 10.18
C PRO A 118 -16.01 26.37 8.90
N VAL A 119 -15.35 27.16 8.04
CA VAL A 119 -14.73 26.68 6.80
C VAL A 119 -13.47 25.89 7.11
N VAL A 120 -12.57 26.46 7.93
CA VAL A 120 -11.33 25.79 8.34
C VAL A 120 -11.63 24.50 9.10
N ALA A 121 -12.62 24.51 9.99
CA ALA A 121 -13.03 23.32 10.73
C ALA A 121 -13.54 22.20 9.81
N ALA A 122 -14.38 22.52 8.82
CA ALA A 122 -14.88 21.54 7.86
C ALA A 122 -13.75 20.90 7.01
N ILE A 123 -12.74 21.70 6.63
CA ILE A 123 -11.57 21.19 5.90
C ILE A 123 -10.72 20.31 6.81
N LYS A 124 -10.44 20.74 8.05
CA LYS A 124 -9.66 19.96 9.02
C LYS A 124 -10.35 18.63 9.35
N GLU A 125 -11.68 18.63 9.52
CA GLU A 125 -12.49 17.43 9.74
C GLU A 125 -12.38 16.45 8.56
N PHE A 126 -12.38 16.95 7.32
CA PHE A 126 -12.20 16.11 6.15
C PHE A 126 -10.82 15.43 6.11
N PHE A 127 -9.73 16.17 6.28
CA PHE A 127 -8.38 15.57 6.23
C PHE A 127 -8.03 14.76 7.48
N GLY A 128 -8.57 15.11 8.65
CA GLY A 128 -8.25 14.45 9.91
C GLY A 128 -9.09 13.21 10.23
N SER A 129 -10.33 13.12 9.73
CA SER A 129 -11.26 12.06 10.16
C SER A 129 -11.96 11.31 9.02
N SER A 130 -11.78 11.73 7.76
CA SER A 130 -12.37 11.01 6.63
C SER A 130 -11.69 9.66 6.41
N GLN A 131 -12.49 8.61 6.19
CA GLN A 131 -11.99 7.28 5.78
C GLN A 131 -11.21 7.30 4.46
N LEU A 132 -11.43 8.31 3.62
CA LEU A 132 -10.74 8.50 2.34
C LEU A 132 -9.42 9.28 2.49
N SER A 133 -9.21 9.95 3.62
CA SER A 133 -7.94 10.60 3.97
C SER A 133 -7.12 9.62 4.79
N GLN A 134 -6.27 8.85 4.11
CA GLN A 134 -5.48 7.78 4.71
C GLN A 134 -4.01 8.18 4.78
N PHE A 135 -3.29 7.63 5.75
CA PHE A 135 -1.84 7.68 5.72
C PHE A 135 -1.33 7.04 4.43
N MET A 136 -0.38 7.71 3.78
CA MET A 136 0.20 7.22 2.55
C MET A 136 1.00 5.94 2.84
N ASP A 137 0.86 4.98 1.95
CA ASP A 137 1.53 3.68 2.03
C ASP A 137 2.89 3.84 1.33
N GLN A 138 3.94 3.96 2.14
CA GLN A 138 5.32 4.27 1.77
C GLN A 138 6.27 3.18 2.26
N HIS A 139 5.90 1.92 2.05
CA HIS A 139 6.86 0.82 2.13
C HIS A 139 7.92 0.96 1.02
N ASN A 140 7.48 1.25 -0.21
CA ASN A 140 8.33 1.43 -1.38
C ASN A 140 7.62 2.32 -2.43
N PRO A 141 8.30 2.76 -3.51
CA PRO A 141 7.70 3.67 -4.49
C PRO A 141 6.48 3.10 -5.22
N LEU A 142 6.40 1.77 -5.40
CA LEU A 142 5.22 1.13 -6.01
C LEU A 142 4.01 1.23 -5.09
N SER A 143 4.20 1.02 -3.78
CA SER A 143 3.13 1.14 -2.79
C SER A 143 2.51 2.53 -2.79
N GLU A 144 3.36 3.55 -2.90
CA GLU A 144 2.91 4.95 -2.99
C GLU A 144 2.10 5.21 -4.27
N LEU A 145 2.65 4.82 -5.42
CA LEU A 145 2.00 5.01 -6.72
C LEU A 145 0.65 4.29 -6.79
N THR A 146 0.57 3.07 -6.29
CA THR A 146 -0.66 2.27 -6.28
C THR A 146 -1.69 2.82 -5.29
N ASN A 147 -1.27 3.32 -4.11
CA ASN A 147 -2.19 3.95 -3.16
C ASN A 147 -2.83 5.23 -3.75
N LYS A 148 -2.06 6.05 -4.45
CA LYS A 148 -2.58 7.25 -5.17
C LYS A 148 -3.60 6.89 -6.26
N ARG A 149 -3.54 5.68 -6.82
CA ARG A 149 -4.43 5.19 -7.91
C ARG A 149 -5.56 4.27 -7.42
N ARG A 150 -5.74 4.16 -6.10
CA ARG A 150 -6.73 3.29 -5.47
C ARG A 150 -8.15 3.86 -5.60
N LEU A 151 -9.09 2.98 -5.91
CA LEU A 151 -10.53 3.24 -5.95
C LEU A 151 -11.18 2.54 -4.76
N SER A 152 -11.98 3.28 -3.98
CA SER A 152 -12.71 2.77 -2.83
C SER A 152 -14.21 2.94 -3.03
N ALA A 153 -14.97 1.84 -2.92
CA ALA A 153 -16.42 1.87 -2.81
C ALA A 153 -16.91 2.23 -1.39
N LEU A 154 -16.01 2.21 -0.40
CA LEU A 154 -16.26 2.58 0.98
C LEU A 154 -16.16 4.10 1.19
N GLY A 155 -16.83 4.61 2.21
CA GLY A 155 -16.75 6.01 2.64
C GLY A 155 -18.06 6.79 2.47
N PRO A 156 -18.04 8.11 2.68
CA PRO A 156 -19.25 8.94 2.69
C PRO A 156 -19.93 8.97 1.32
N GLY A 157 -21.16 8.47 1.26
CA GLY A 157 -21.94 8.33 0.02
C GLY A 157 -21.61 7.09 -0.81
N GLY A 158 -20.78 6.19 -0.29
CA GLY A 158 -20.53 4.85 -0.80
C GLY A 158 -21.26 3.77 0.02
N LEU A 159 -20.68 2.57 0.05
CA LEU A 159 -21.23 1.40 0.74
C LEU A 159 -20.51 1.17 2.09
N SER A 160 -21.20 0.54 3.03
CA SER A 160 -20.53 -0.07 4.20
C SER A 160 -20.17 -1.51 3.88
N ARG A 161 -19.16 -2.05 4.57
CA ARG A 161 -18.68 -3.44 4.37
C ARG A 161 -19.80 -4.46 4.55
N GLU A 162 -20.66 -4.26 5.55
CA GLU A 162 -21.77 -5.15 5.91
C GLU A 162 -22.93 -5.10 4.91
N ARG A 163 -23.12 -3.97 4.21
CA ARG A 163 -24.18 -3.81 3.22
C ARG A 163 -23.75 -4.23 1.82
N ALA A 164 -22.45 -4.41 1.58
CA ALA A 164 -21.93 -4.78 0.28
C ALA A 164 -22.03 -6.29 0.07
N GLY A 165 -23.01 -6.69 -0.74
CA GLY A 165 -23.21 -8.07 -1.18
C GLY A 165 -22.12 -8.56 -2.15
N PHE A 166 -22.30 -9.78 -2.67
CA PHE A 166 -21.34 -10.42 -3.57
C PHE A 166 -21.28 -9.74 -4.95
N ASP A 167 -22.42 -9.36 -5.53
CA ASP A 167 -22.48 -8.79 -6.88
C ASP A 167 -21.59 -7.55 -7.04
N VAL A 168 -21.58 -6.67 -6.03
CA VAL A 168 -20.79 -5.44 -6.03
C VAL A 168 -19.29 -5.69 -5.92
N ARG A 169 -18.90 -6.84 -5.38
CA ARG A 169 -17.50 -7.25 -5.17
C ARG A 169 -16.95 -8.02 -6.37
N ASP A 170 -17.81 -8.52 -7.24
CA ASP A 170 -17.43 -9.34 -8.36
C ASP A 170 -16.80 -8.50 -9.50
N VAL A 171 -16.10 -9.18 -10.40
CA VAL A 171 -15.48 -8.55 -11.57
C VAL A 171 -16.53 -8.40 -12.67
N HIS A 172 -16.92 -7.15 -12.92
CA HIS A 172 -17.87 -6.81 -13.95
C HIS A 172 -17.18 -6.58 -15.33
N HIS A 173 -17.82 -6.95 -16.45
CA HIS A 173 -17.22 -6.86 -17.80
C HIS A 173 -16.78 -5.43 -18.16
N SER A 174 -17.53 -4.40 -17.76
CA SER A 174 -17.17 -2.99 -17.98
C SER A 174 -15.89 -2.53 -17.25
N HIS A 175 -15.35 -3.33 -16.31
CA HIS A 175 -14.05 -3.07 -15.68
C HIS A 175 -12.88 -3.16 -16.67
N TYR A 176 -13.06 -3.83 -17.81
CA TYR A 176 -12.04 -4.03 -18.82
C TYR A 176 -11.35 -2.70 -19.23
N GLY A 177 -10.02 -2.64 -19.04
CA GLY A 177 -9.23 -1.45 -19.35
C GLY A 177 -9.43 -0.25 -18.41
N ARG A 178 -10.27 -0.37 -17.37
CA ARG A 178 -10.66 0.72 -16.45
C ARG A 178 -10.22 0.45 -15.02
N ILE A 179 -10.61 -0.71 -14.48
CA ILE A 179 -10.27 -1.18 -13.14
C ILE A 179 -9.57 -2.52 -13.29
N CYS A 180 -8.45 -2.69 -12.61
CA CYS A 180 -7.74 -3.97 -12.65
C CYS A 180 -8.59 -5.08 -12.02
N PRO A 181 -8.79 -6.22 -12.72
CA PRO A 181 -9.57 -7.33 -12.19
C PRO A 181 -8.79 -8.20 -11.17
N ILE A 182 -7.46 -8.03 -11.09
CA ILE A 182 -6.57 -8.85 -10.27
C ILE A 182 -6.21 -8.16 -8.96
N GLU A 183 -5.86 -6.87 -9.00
CA GLU A 183 -5.33 -6.18 -7.82
C GLU A 183 -6.45 -5.71 -6.88
N THR A 184 -6.72 -6.51 -5.85
CA THR A 184 -7.63 -6.20 -4.75
C THR A 184 -7.13 -6.84 -3.44
N PRO A 185 -7.44 -6.30 -2.25
CA PRO A 185 -7.09 -6.95 -0.99
C PRO A 185 -7.82 -8.29 -0.80
N GLU A 186 -7.14 -9.32 -0.28
CA GLU A 186 -7.71 -10.66 -0.02
C GLU A 186 -8.71 -10.70 1.15
N GLY A 187 -8.67 -9.69 2.02
CA GLY A 187 -9.45 -9.66 3.27
C GLY A 187 -10.91 -9.21 3.08
N PRO A 188 -11.56 -8.67 4.13
CA PRO A 188 -12.97 -8.29 4.09
C PRO A 188 -13.30 -7.17 3.09
N ASN A 189 -12.27 -6.52 2.52
CA ASN A 189 -12.38 -5.46 1.52
C ASN A 189 -12.27 -5.94 0.07
N ILE A 190 -12.19 -7.26 -0.17
CA ILE A 190 -12.15 -7.82 -1.52
C ILE A 190 -13.28 -7.27 -2.39
N GLY A 191 -12.93 -6.80 -3.59
CA GLY A 191 -13.85 -6.19 -4.56
C GLY A 191 -14.34 -4.77 -4.21
N LEU A 192 -14.22 -4.33 -2.96
CA LEU A 192 -14.60 -2.97 -2.52
C LEU A 192 -13.48 -1.96 -2.71
N ILE A 193 -12.25 -2.46 -2.77
CA ILE A 193 -11.05 -1.68 -3.08
C ILE A 193 -10.44 -2.30 -4.33
N GLY A 194 -10.32 -1.49 -5.38
CA GLY A 194 -9.65 -1.85 -6.62
C GLY A 194 -8.68 -0.75 -7.05
N ASN A 195 -7.88 -1.01 -8.08
CA ASN A 195 -6.94 -0.03 -8.60
C ASN A 195 -7.26 0.32 -10.05
N LEU A 196 -6.98 1.57 -10.44
CA LEU A 196 -7.08 1.99 -11.83
C LEU A 196 -6.15 1.15 -12.71
N ALA A 197 -6.67 0.73 -13.86
CA ALA A 197 -5.88 0.07 -14.89
C ALA A 197 -4.82 1.04 -15.47
N THR A 198 -3.85 0.50 -16.22
CA THR A 198 -2.64 1.22 -16.64
C THR A 198 -2.96 2.49 -17.44
N TYR A 199 -3.79 2.39 -18.47
CA TYR A 199 -4.12 3.52 -19.36
C TYR A 199 -5.43 4.24 -19.02
N ALA A 200 -6.13 3.79 -17.97
CA ALA A 200 -7.41 4.35 -17.57
C ALA A 200 -7.29 5.83 -17.17
N LYS A 201 -8.29 6.63 -17.56
CA LYS A 201 -8.43 8.03 -17.17
C LYS A 201 -9.83 8.32 -16.65
N VAL A 202 -9.96 9.37 -15.85
CA VAL A 202 -11.27 9.84 -15.37
C VAL A 202 -11.64 11.10 -16.14
N ASN A 203 -12.83 11.11 -16.74
CA ASN A 203 -13.32 12.26 -17.50
C ASN A 203 -13.91 13.36 -16.59
N GLU A 204 -14.34 14.48 -17.18
CA GLU A 204 -14.91 15.62 -16.42
C GLU A 204 -16.17 15.26 -15.62
N PHE A 205 -16.90 14.21 -16.02
CA PHE A 205 -18.11 13.75 -15.34
C PHE A 205 -17.82 12.70 -14.26
N GLY A 206 -16.57 12.25 -14.12
CA GLY A 206 -16.17 11.24 -13.15
C GLY A 206 -16.34 9.80 -13.63
N PHE A 207 -16.61 9.56 -14.91
CA PHE A 207 -16.60 8.20 -15.47
C PHE A 207 -15.19 7.80 -15.89
N ILE A 208 -14.88 6.51 -15.78
CA ILE A 208 -13.58 5.98 -16.17
C ILE A 208 -13.63 5.65 -17.67
N GLU A 209 -12.66 6.17 -18.40
CA GLU A 209 -12.47 5.96 -19.83
C GLU A 209 -11.19 5.18 -20.06
N THR A 210 -11.17 4.44 -21.16
CA THR A 210 -10.01 3.66 -21.60
C THR A 210 -9.76 3.93 -23.09
N PRO A 211 -8.49 3.94 -23.53
CA PRO A 211 -8.17 4.28 -24.92
C PRO A 211 -8.33 3.09 -25.87
N PHE A 212 -8.81 3.37 -27.08
CA PHE A 212 -8.93 2.41 -28.18
C PHE A 212 -8.40 3.00 -29.49
N ARG A 213 -7.84 2.15 -30.35
CA ARG A 213 -7.49 2.48 -31.73
C ARG A 213 -8.73 2.40 -32.61
N ARG A 214 -8.98 3.42 -33.43
CA ARG A 214 -10.13 3.43 -34.34
C ARG A 214 -9.90 2.49 -35.52
N VAL A 215 -10.89 1.65 -35.83
CA VAL A 215 -10.90 0.78 -37.02
C VAL A 215 -11.85 1.35 -38.07
N TYR A 216 -11.31 1.71 -39.23
CA TYR A 216 -12.12 2.22 -40.33
C TYR A 216 -12.52 1.10 -41.28
N ASN A 217 -13.83 0.84 -41.35
CA ASN A 217 -14.45 -0.05 -42.34
C ASN A 217 -15.10 0.72 -43.50
N ARG A 218 -15.60 1.93 -43.21
CA ARG A 218 -16.22 2.85 -44.15
C ARG A 218 -15.66 4.25 -43.95
N VAL A 219 -15.30 4.90 -45.04
CA VAL A 219 -14.67 6.21 -45.04
C VAL A 219 -15.54 7.22 -45.78
N SER A 220 -15.83 8.35 -45.15
CA SER A 220 -16.47 9.50 -45.81
C SER A 220 -15.42 10.33 -46.56
N ILE A 221 -15.63 10.53 -47.86
CA ILE A 221 -14.66 11.19 -48.73
C ILE A 221 -14.94 12.70 -48.74
N ASN A 222 -14.18 13.45 -47.93
CA ASN A 222 -14.18 14.93 -47.92
C ASN A 222 -12.76 15.45 -48.19
N GLN A 223 -12.62 16.69 -48.69
CA GLN A 223 -11.31 17.29 -48.99
C GLN A 223 -10.33 17.30 -47.81
N ALA A 224 -10.82 17.31 -46.57
CA ALA A 224 -10.01 17.31 -45.35
C ALA A 224 -9.55 15.91 -44.88
N THR A 225 -10.30 14.86 -45.22
CA THR A 225 -10.06 13.48 -44.75
C THR A 225 -9.42 12.59 -45.82
N ALA A 226 -9.54 12.97 -47.09
CA ALA A 226 -9.08 12.25 -48.26
C ALA A 226 -7.59 11.84 -48.23
N SER A 227 -6.70 12.70 -47.72
CA SER A 227 -5.25 12.42 -47.67
C SER A 227 -4.86 11.32 -46.67
N LYS A 228 -5.70 11.04 -45.66
CA LYS A 228 -5.42 10.02 -44.63
C LYS A 228 -5.57 8.58 -45.14
N PHE A 229 -6.22 8.37 -46.28
CA PHE A 229 -6.60 7.05 -46.78
C PHE A 229 -5.88 6.64 -48.07
N VAL A 230 -4.80 7.36 -48.41
CA VAL A 230 -3.93 7.03 -49.55
C VAL A 230 -3.22 5.70 -49.27
N GLY A 231 -3.19 4.80 -50.25
CA GLY A 231 -2.56 3.47 -50.13
C GLY A 231 -3.46 2.37 -49.56
N ARG A 232 -4.76 2.63 -49.35
CA ARG A 232 -5.72 1.65 -48.81
C ARG A 232 -6.54 0.98 -49.90
N ALA A 233 -6.82 -0.32 -49.76
CA ALA A 233 -7.58 -1.07 -50.76
C ALA A 233 -9.10 -1.00 -50.54
N LEU A 234 -9.84 -0.85 -51.63
CA LEU A 234 -11.31 -0.92 -51.61
C LEU A 234 -11.79 -2.35 -51.37
N ARG A 235 -12.82 -2.52 -50.54
CA ARG A 235 -13.44 -3.83 -50.32
C ARG A 235 -14.59 -4.08 -51.29
N ARG A 236 -15.36 -3.04 -51.58
CA ARG A 236 -16.46 -3.05 -52.56
C ARG A 236 -16.18 -2.00 -53.63
N PRO A 237 -16.70 -2.19 -54.86
CA PRO A 237 -16.53 -1.19 -55.88
C PRO A 237 -17.18 0.13 -55.44
N ALA A 238 -16.50 1.24 -55.71
CA ALA A 238 -17.02 2.56 -55.36
C ALA A 238 -18.06 2.99 -56.40
N VAL A 239 -19.31 3.21 -55.96
CA VAL A 239 -20.42 3.59 -56.84
C VAL A 239 -20.80 5.06 -56.64
N ASP A 240 -21.08 5.78 -57.73
CA ASP A 240 -21.67 7.13 -57.72
C ASP A 240 -23.16 7.05 -57.32
N ALA A 241 -23.78 8.18 -56.96
CA ALA A 241 -25.20 8.33 -56.61
C ALA A 241 -26.17 7.81 -57.69
N LYS A 242 -25.69 7.55 -58.91
CA LYS A 242 -26.43 6.97 -60.04
C LYS A 242 -26.23 5.46 -60.22
N GLY A 243 -25.44 4.80 -59.36
CA GLY A 243 -25.16 3.37 -59.42
C GLY A 243 -24.06 2.96 -60.41
N THR A 244 -23.32 3.92 -60.98
CA THR A 244 -22.19 3.66 -61.90
C THR A 244 -20.92 3.38 -61.10
N GLU A 245 -20.21 2.29 -61.40
CA GLU A 245 -18.89 1.99 -60.81
C GLU A 245 -17.85 3.01 -61.26
N VAL A 246 -17.15 3.60 -60.28
CA VAL A 246 -16.07 4.59 -60.48
C VAL A 246 -14.70 3.93 -60.29
N LEU A 247 -14.59 2.97 -59.37
CA LEU A 247 -13.39 2.18 -59.08
C LEU A 247 -13.78 0.72 -58.77
N ALA A 248 -12.91 -0.23 -59.13
CA ALA A 248 -13.16 -1.65 -58.91
C ALA A 248 -12.92 -2.08 -57.46
N ALA A 249 -13.48 -3.23 -57.05
CA ALA A 249 -13.11 -3.85 -55.78
C ALA A 249 -11.63 -4.22 -55.78
N HIS A 250 -10.97 -4.09 -54.62
CA HIS A 250 -9.54 -4.33 -54.39
C HIS A 250 -8.56 -3.35 -55.07
N GLU A 251 -9.05 -2.29 -55.70
CA GLU A 251 -8.19 -1.22 -56.22
C GLU A 251 -7.64 -0.37 -55.06
N VAL A 252 -6.35 -0.02 -55.12
CA VAL A 252 -5.67 0.79 -54.10
C VAL A 252 -5.99 2.28 -54.32
N LEU A 253 -6.32 2.97 -53.24
CA LEU A 253 -6.64 4.39 -53.24
C LEU A 253 -5.38 5.24 -53.38
N ASP A 254 -4.95 5.48 -54.61
CA ASP A 254 -3.90 6.47 -54.91
C ASP A 254 -4.49 7.90 -54.99
N ASP A 255 -3.64 8.93 -54.96
CA ASP A 255 -4.05 10.35 -55.10
C ASP A 255 -4.95 10.60 -56.33
N LYS A 256 -4.69 9.88 -57.43
CA LYS A 256 -5.50 9.94 -58.65
C LYS A 256 -6.89 9.32 -58.47
N ALA A 257 -6.98 8.21 -57.73
CA ALA A 257 -8.24 7.52 -57.44
C ALA A 257 -9.12 8.38 -56.52
N ILE A 258 -8.52 9.01 -55.51
CA ILE A 258 -9.19 9.93 -54.59
C ILE A 258 -9.74 11.17 -55.31
N GLN A 259 -8.98 11.74 -56.24
CA GLN A 259 -9.47 12.85 -57.09
C GLN A 259 -10.63 12.44 -58.00
N LYS A 260 -10.65 11.20 -58.50
CA LYS A 260 -11.80 10.66 -59.26
C LYS A 260 -13.04 10.53 -58.37
N LEU A 261 -12.88 10.05 -57.14
CA LEU A 261 -13.98 9.91 -56.18
C LEU A 261 -14.57 11.26 -55.75
N LEU A 262 -13.71 12.27 -55.52
CA LEU A 262 -14.13 13.64 -55.22
C LEU A 262 -14.90 14.28 -56.40
N LYS A 263 -14.43 14.06 -57.64
CA LYS A 263 -15.14 14.53 -58.85
C LYS A 263 -16.48 13.84 -59.05
N ALA A 264 -16.55 12.55 -58.73
CA ALA A 264 -17.76 11.74 -58.80
C ALA A 264 -18.72 11.94 -57.60
N ARG A 265 -18.41 12.81 -56.64
CA ARG A 265 -19.26 13.10 -55.45
C ARG A 265 -19.70 11.84 -54.68
N VAL A 266 -18.84 10.82 -54.60
CA VAL A 266 -19.10 9.63 -53.80
C VAL A 266 -19.04 10.01 -52.32
N ALA A 267 -20.14 9.80 -51.58
CA ALA A 267 -20.24 10.22 -50.18
C ALA A 267 -19.37 9.38 -49.24
N SER A 268 -19.33 8.07 -49.44
CA SER A 268 -18.52 7.15 -48.63
C SER A 268 -18.10 5.90 -49.41
N VAL A 269 -16.94 5.35 -49.09
CA VAL A 269 -16.43 4.09 -49.66
C VAL A 269 -16.18 3.06 -48.58
N ASP A 270 -16.43 1.78 -48.90
CA ASP A 270 -16.13 0.64 -48.04
C ASP A 270 -14.71 0.16 -48.31
N ILE A 271 -13.82 0.32 -47.33
CA ILE A 271 -12.42 -0.12 -47.42
C ILE A 271 -12.23 -1.46 -46.71
N VAL A 272 -11.09 -2.11 -46.97
CA VAL A 272 -10.64 -3.20 -46.10
C VAL A 272 -10.42 -2.63 -44.69
N PRO A 273 -10.94 -3.27 -43.62
CA PRO A 273 -10.79 -2.78 -42.26
C PRO A 273 -9.33 -2.48 -41.93
N TRP A 274 -9.08 -1.20 -41.65
CA TRP A 274 -7.75 -0.68 -41.33
C TRP A 274 -7.75 -0.16 -39.90
N VAL A 275 -6.78 -0.59 -39.10
CA VAL A 275 -6.57 -0.14 -37.73
C VAL A 275 -5.72 1.14 -37.77
N SER A 276 -6.30 2.25 -37.33
CA SER A 276 -5.63 3.56 -37.31
C SER A 276 -4.76 3.75 -36.07
N ASP A 277 -3.79 4.65 -36.17
CA ASP A 277 -3.03 5.21 -35.03
C ASP A 277 -3.84 6.24 -34.22
N GLU A 278 -5.03 6.59 -34.68
CA GLU A 278 -5.94 7.48 -33.95
C GLU A 278 -6.51 6.77 -32.71
N VAL A 279 -6.16 7.32 -31.54
CA VAL A 279 -6.58 6.82 -30.23
C VAL A 279 -7.72 7.67 -29.68
N GLU A 280 -8.85 7.03 -29.40
CA GLU A 280 -10.03 7.64 -28.80
C GLU A 280 -10.29 7.04 -27.42
N PHE A 281 -10.65 7.88 -26.44
CA PHE A 281 -11.03 7.43 -25.10
C PHE A 281 -12.54 7.21 -25.05
N LEU A 282 -12.97 6.01 -24.66
CA LEU A 282 -14.39 5.68 -24.57
C LEU A 282 -14.79 5.37 -23.13
N SER A 283 -15.94 5.90 -22.71
CA SER A 283 -16.61 5.53 -21.47
C SER A 283 -17.26 4.14 -21.59
N ALA A 284 -17.62 3.53 -20.46
CA ALA A 284 -18.18 2.19 -20.44
C ALA A 284 -19.49 2.07 -21.24
N ASP A 285 -20.36 3.07 -21.19
CA ASP A 285 -21.61 3.08 -21.95
C ASP A 285 -21.42 3.34 -23.45
N GLU A 286 -20.33 4.01 -23.84
CA GLU A 286 -19.97 4.20 -25.25
C GLU A 286 -19.35 2.94 -25.85
N GLU A 287 -18.51 2.26 -25.08
CA GLU A 287 -17.86 1.00 -25.46
C GLU A 287 -18.87 -0.07 -25.90
N ASP A 288 -19.97 -0.21 -25.16
CA ASP A 288 -21.04 -1.18 -25.45
C ASP A 288 -21.75 -0.97 -26.80
N MET A 289 -21.56 0.17 -27.45
CA MET A 289 -22.13 0.44 -28.76
C MET A 289 -21.30 -0.15 -29.91
N PHE A 290 -20.07 -0.59 -29.63
CA PHE A 290 -19.11 -0.99 -30.66
C PHE A 290 -18.59 -2.42 -30.48
N GLY A 291 -18.18 -3.03 -31.59
CA GLY A 291 -17.37 -4.25 -31.58
C GLY A 291 -15.89 -3.90 -31.47
N ILE A 292 -15.22 -4.43 -30.45
CA ILE A 292 -13.81 -4.14 -30.16
C ILE A 292 -12.94 -5.39 -30.30
N ALA A 293 -11.90 -5.33 -31.12
CA ALA A 293 -10.90 -6.38 -31.27
C ALA A 293 -9.89 -6.38 -30.12
N GLN A 294 -9.42 -7.57 -29.73
CA GLN A 294 -8.34 -7.73 -28.77
C GLN A 294 -7.00 -7.19 -29.31
N ALA A 295 -6.13 -6.69 -28.42
CA ALA A 295 -4.82 -6.14 -28.78
C ALA A 295 -3.90 -7.16 -29.49
N ASN A 296 -4.05 -8.46 -29.18
CA ASN A 296 -3.21 -9.53 -29.73
C ASN A 296 -3.67 -10.02 -31.12
N ALA A 297 -4.70 -9.41 -31.71
CA ALA A 297 -5.14 -9.77 -33.06
C ALA A 297 -4.02 -9.47 -34.06
N ALA A 298 -3.65 -10.48 -34.88
CA ALA A 298 -2.55 -10.35 -35.83
C ALA A 298 -2.87 -9.32 -36.93
N LEU A 299 -1.96 -8.35 -37.09
CA LEU A 299 -2.03 -7.31 -38.12
C LEU A 299 -0.93 -7.49 -39.16
N THR A 300 -1.20 -7.07 -40.40
CA THR A 300 -0.21 -6.94 -41.46
C THR A 300 0.65 -5.68 -41.26
N PRO A 301 1.79 -5.53 -41.96
CA PRO A 301 2.59 -4.30 -41.93
C PRO A 301 1.79 -3.04 -42.34
N GLU A 302 0.73 -3.20 -43.13
CA GLU A 302 -0.19 -2.13 -43.53
C GLU A 302 -1.32 -1.90 -42.51
N GLU A 303 -1.28 -2.53 -41.34
CA GLU A 303 -2.25 -2.43 -40.25
C GLU A 303 -3.67 -2.90 -40.59
N THR A 304 -3.78 -3.93 -41.43
CA THR A 304 -5.03 -4.64 -41.67
C THR A 304 -5.00 -5.99 -40.95
N PHE A 305 -6.17 -6.53 -40.58
CA PHE A 305 -6.23 -7.86 -39.96
C PHE A 305 -5.75 -8.96 -40.91
N VAL A 306 -4.92 -9.88 -40.40
CA VAL A 306 -4.45 -11.06 -41.15
C VAL A 306 -5.60 -12.06 -41.34
N ASP A 307 -6.38 -12.30 -40.29
CA ASP A 307 -7.51 -13.22 -40.30
C ASP A 307 -8.82 -12.53 -40.67
N ALA A 308 -9.71 -13.23 -41.40
CA ALA A 308 -11.02 -12.70 -41.77
C ALA A 308 -12.01 -12.61 -40.58
N ARG A 309 -11.74 -13.37 -39.51
CA ARG A 309 -12.51 -13.39 -38.27
C ARG A 309 -11.56 -13.30 -37.09
N VAL A 310 -11.85 -12.43 -36.14
CA VAL A 310 -10.99 -12.20 -34.98
C VAL A 310 -11.81 -12.23 -33.68
N PRO A 311 -11.19 -12.60 -32.55
CA PRO A 311 -11.81 -12.44 -31.23
C PRO A 311 -12.16 -10.98 -30.98
N ALA A 312 -13.44 -10.73 -30.71
CA ALA A 312 -13.95 -9.41 -30.40
C ALA A 312 -14.93 -9.46 -29.23
N ARG A 313 -15.13 -8.30 -28.62
CA ARG A 313 -16.09 -8.09 -27.54
C ARG A 313 -17.13 -7.06 -27.95
N ALA A 314 -18.38 -7.32 -27.60
CA ALA A 314 -19.49 -6.40 -27.82
C ALA A 314 -20.55 -6.61 -26.73
N ARG A 315 -20.90 -5.57 -25.96
CA ARG A 315 -21.91 -5.60 -24.88
C ARG A 315 -21.69 -6.72 -23.85
N GLY A 316 -20.45 -6.94 -23.46
CA GLY A 316 -20.07 -8.00 -22.51
C GLY A 316 -19.97 -9.42 -23.11
N ASP A 317 -20.41 -9.64 -24.35
CA ASP A 317 -20.24 -10.94 -25.01
C ASP A 317 -18.88 -11.05 -25.69
N PHE A 318 -18.19 -12.18 -25.47
CA PHE A 318 -16.94 -12.54 -26.12
C PHE A 318 -17.22 -13.52 -27.26
N LYS A 319 -17.00 -13.09 -28.50
CA LYS A 319 -17.31 -13.90 -29.69
C LYS A 319 -16.30 -13.66 -30.81
N ILE A 320 -16.20 -14.63 -31.70
CA ILE A 320 -15.39 -14.52 -32.91
C ILE A 320 -16.23 -13.81 -33.97
N GLU A 321 -15.93 -12.53 -34.21
CA GLU A 321 -16.65 -11.66 -35.14
C GLU A 321 -15.93 -11.52 -36.48
N GLU A 322 -16.67 -11.10 -37.50
CA GLU A 322 -16.09 -10.70 -38.77
C GLU A 322 -15.42 -9.33 -38.64
N ILE A 323 -14.27 -9.15 -39.29
CA ILE A 323 -13.49 -7.89 -39.26
C ILE A 323 -14.28 -6.64 -39.71
N GLN A 324 -15.40 -6.84 -40.40
CA GLN A 324 -16.28 -5.77 -40.88
C GLN A 324 -17.12 -5.15 -39.76
N ASN A 325 -17.42 -5.94 -38.73
CA ASN A 325 -18.24 -5.56 -37.59
C ASN A 325 -17.42 -4.90 -36.47
N ILE A 326 -16.11 -4.73 -36.69
CA ILE A 326 -15.17 -4.18 -35.71
C ILE A 326 -14.98 -2.69 -36.00
N GLN A 327 -15.15 -1.87 -34.96
CA GLN A 327 -14.97 -0.41 -35.05
C GLN A 327 -13.80 0.09 -34.21
N TYR A 328 -13.33 -0.69 -33.25
CA TYR A 328 -12.19 -0.34 -32.41
C TYR A 328 -11.30 -1.56 -32.13
N MET A 329 -10.07 -1.28 -31.71
CA MET A 329 -9.11 -2.27 -31.23
C MET A 329 -8.45 -1.75 -29.96
N ASP A 330 -8.16 -2.65 -29.04
CA ASP A 330 -7.39 -2.36 -27.83
C ASP A 330 -5.99 -1.79 -28.18
N VAL A 331 -5.47 -0.84 -27.38
CA VAL A 331 -4.18 -0.18 -27.66
C VAL A 331 -3.00 -1.07 -27.29
N SER A 332 -3.11 -1.77 -26.16
CA SER A 332 -2.01 -2.59 -25.64
C SER A 332 -2.55 -3.75 -24.79
N PRO A 333 -1.91 -4.93 -24.79
CA PRO A 333 -2.38 -6.07 -24.01
C PRO A 333 -2.38 -5.80 -22.50
N LYS A 334 -1.43 -4.99 -22.00
CA LYS A 334 -1.36 -4.61 -20.57
C LYS A 334 -2.42 -3.59 -20.14
N GLN A 335 -3.27 -3.09 -21.03
CA GLN A 335 -4.25 -2.06 -20.70
C GLN A 335 -5.27 -2.54 -19.64
N ILE A 336 -5.49 -3.85 -19.53
CA ILE A 336 -6.47 -4.46 -18.61
C ILE A 336 -6.01 -4.54 -17.17
N VAL A 337 -4.70 -4.45 -16.92
CA VAL A 337 -4.11 -4.65 -15.60
C VAL A 337 -3.64 -3.33 -14.97
N SER A 338 -3.49 -3.31 -13.66
CA SER A 338 -2.91 -2.19 -12.91
C SER A 338 -1.39 -2.14 -13.10
N VAL A 339 -0.76 -1.05 -12.64
CA VAL A 339 0.69 -0.88 -12.70
C VAL A 339 1.44 -1.98 -11.94
N ALA A 340 1.01 -2.35 -10.73
CA ALA A 340 1.67 -3.41 -9.96
C ALA A 340 1.53 -4.79 -10.61
N THR A 341 0.36 -5.09 -11.16
CA THR A 341 0.11 -6.35 -11.87
C THR A 341 0.87 -6.39 -13.19
N ALA A 342 1.04 -5.25 -13.87
CA ALA A 342 1.79 -5.13 -15.12
C ALA A 342 3.31 -5.32 -14.96
N MET A 343 3.84 -5.35 -13.74
CA MET A 343 5.27 -5.62 -13.44
C MET A 343 5.55 -7.11 -13.15
N ILE A 344 4.54 -7.98 -13.25
CA ILE A 344 4.70 -9.42 -13.14
C ILE A 344 5.00 -9.97 -14.54
N PRO A 345 6.22 -10.46 -14.83
CA PRO A 345 6.51 -11.12 -16.10
C PRO A 345 5.74 -12.44 -16.20
N PHE A 346 5.45 -12.92 -17.42
CA PHE A 346 4.74 -14.20 -17.62
C PHE A 346 3.40 -14.31 -16.87
N LEU A 347 2.70 -13.20 -16.64
CA LEU A 347 1.42 -13.16 -15.93
C LEU A 347 0.38 -14.10 -16.57
N GLU A 348 0.43 -14.26 -17.89
CA GLU A 348 -0.43 -15.19 -18.65
C GLU A 348 -0.29 -16.67 -18.25
N HIS A 349 0.76 -17.03 -17.50
CA HIS A 349 1.05 -18.38 -17.03
C HIS A 349 0.78 -18.57 -15.53
N ASP A 350 0.24 -17.56 -14.86
CA ASP A 350 -0.12 -17.61 -13.45
C ASP A 350 -1.64 -17.62 -13.25
N ASP A 351 -2.10 -18.42 -12.29
CA ASP A 351 -3.46 -18.34 -11.78
C ASP A 351 -3.77 -16.96 -11.17
N ALA A 352 -4.98 -16.46 -11.39
CA ALA A 352 -5.40 -15.13 -10.96
C ALA A 352 -5.28 -14.92 -9.44
N GLY A 353 -5.52 -15.95 -8.62
CA GLY A 353 -5.36 -15.88 -7.17
C GLY A 353 -3.89 -15.64 -6.78
N ARG A 354 -2.95 -16.24 -7.51
CA ARG A 354 -1.50 -16.04 -7.28
C ARG A 354 -1.01 -14.71 -7.82
N ALA A 355 -1.49 -14.29 -8.98
CA ALA A 355 -1.23 -12.97 -9.52
C ALA A 355 -1.69 -11.85 -8.57
N LEU A 356 -2.87 -12.00 -7.95
CA LEU A 356 -3.40 -11.07 -6.94
C LEU A 356 -2.45 -10.97 -5.75
N MET A 357 -2.00 -12.11 -5.21
CA MET A 357 -1.03 -12.13 -4.13
C MET A 357 0.30 -11.49 -4.55
N GLY A 358 0.77 -11.78 -5.77
CA GLY A 358 2.00 -11.21 -6.34
C GLY A 358 1.97 -9.68 -6.41
N ALA A 359 0.89 -9.11 -6.97
CA ALA A 359 0.70 -7.66 -7.03
C ALA A 359 0.63 -7.03 -5.63
N ASN A 360 -0.07 -7.66 -4.68
CA ASN A 360 -0.17 -7.17 -3.32
C ASN A 360 1.15 -7.24 -2.54
N MET A 361 1.93 -8.31 -2.71
CA MET A 361 3.20 -8.51 -2.00
C MET A 361 4.31 -7.59 -2.51
N GLN A 362 4.31 -7.23 -3.80
CA GLN A 362 5.23 -6.21 -4.33
C GLN A 362 5.11 -4.88 -3.58
N ARG A 363 3.90 -4.49 -3.16
CA ARG A 363 3.67 -3.26 -2.36
C ARG A 363 4.23 -3.35 -0.94
N GLN A 364 4.47 -4.56 -0.43
CA GLN A 364 5.00 -4.80 0.91
C GLN A 364 6.52 -4.99 0.91
N ALA A 365 7.18 -4.97 -0.26
CA ALA A 365 8.62 -5.13 -0.36
C ALA A 365 9.35 -3.98 0.33
N VAL A 366 10.38 -4.30 1.11
CA VAL A 366 11.19 -3.29 1.81
C VAL A 366 12.38 -2.87 0.93
N PRO A 367 12.66 -1.56 0.79
CA PRO A 367 13.83 -1.06 0.11
C PRO A 367 15.13 -1.61 0.73
N LEU A 368 15.95 -2.20 -0.11
CA LEU A 368 17.21 -2.82 0.30
C LEU A 368 18.34 -1.78 0.30
N LEU A 369 19.39 -2.06 1.07
CA LEU A 369 20.60 -1.24 1.15
C LEU A 369 21.27 -1.12 -0.21
N VAL A 370 21.39 -2.25 -0.92
CA VAL A 370 21.88 -2.32 -2.31
C VAL A 370 20.69 -2.70 -3.19
N THR A 371 20.41 -1.85 -4.17
CA THR A 371 19.32 -2.06 -5.13
C THR A 371 19.83 -2.84 -6.33
N ASP A 372 18.95 -3.61 -6.97
CA ASP A 372 19.26 -4.44 -8.12
C ASP A 372 18.03 -4.51 -9.01
N ALA A 373 18.13 -3.96 -10.21
CA ALA A 373 17.03 -4.03 -11.15
C ALA A 373 16.78 -5.49 -11.62
N PRO A 374 15.52 -5.88 -11.86
CA PRO A 374 15.20 -7.24 -12.29
C PRO A 374 15.84 -7.55 -13.66
N LEU A 375 16.47 -8.72 -13.79
CA LEU A 375 16.98 -9.21 -15.07
C LEU A 375 15.85 -9.51 -16.05
N VAL A 376 14.72 -10.01 -15.54
CA VAL A 376 13.49 -10.27 -16.29
C VAL A 376 12.44 -9.25 -15.84
N GLY A 377 12.26 -8.18 -16.60
CA GLY A 377 11.24 -7.16 -16.36
C GLY A 377 10.07 -7.26 -17.33
N THR A 378 9.18 -6.27 -17.30
CA THR A 378 8.08 -6.11 -18.28
C THR A 378 8.19 -4.82 -19.10
N GLY A 379 9.14 -3.94 -18.76
CA GLY A 379 9.32 -2.61 -19.33
C GLY A 379 8.42 -1.55 -18.69
N VAL A 380 7.63 -1.91 -17.67
CA VAL A 380 6.80 -0.96 -16.89
C VAL A 380 7.61 -0.35 -15.75
N GLU A 381 8.69 -1.00 -15.33
CA GLU A 381 9.54 -0.63 -14.20
C GLU A 381 10.06 0.80 -14.30
N TYR A 382 10.56 1.21 -15.47
CA TYR A 382 11.04 2.58 -15.70
C TYR A 382 9.94 3.64 -15.49
N TYR A 383 8.76 3.39 -16.05
CA TYR A 383 7.64 4.32 -15.93
C TYR A 383 7.10 4.36 -14.50
N ALA A 384 7.01 3.21 -13.82
CA ALA A 384 6.59 3.14 -12.43
C ALA A 384 7.56 3.88 -11.49
N ALA A 385 8.87 3.75 -11.70
CA ALA A 385 9.88 4.50 -10.95
C ALA A 385 9.76 6.01 -11.20
N LYS A 386 9.66 6.43 -12.46
CA LYS A 386 9.53 7.84 -12.85
C LYS A 386 8.26 8.49 -12.30
N ASP A 387 7.11 7.84 -12.47
CA ASP A 387 5.81 8.40 -12.10
C ASP A 387 5.54 8.32 -10.59
N SER A 388 6.33 7.54 -9.83
CA SER A 388 6.27 7.53 -8.36
C SER A 388 6.61 8.89 -7.74
N GLY A 389 7.54 9.62 -8.37
CA GLY A 389 8.10 10.89 -7.88
C GLY A 389 9.32 10.76 -6.97
N GLU A 390 9.81 9.54 -6.72
CA GLU A 390 10.97 9.26 -5.86
C GLU A 390 12.31 9.46 -6.58
N MET A 391 12.31 9.37 -7.91
CA MET A 391 13.45 9.64 -8.77
C MET A 391 13.54 11.13 -9.09
N ILE A 392 14.76 11.68 -9.05
CA ILE A 392 15.01 13.07 -9.46
C ILE A 392 15.38 13.10 -10.94
N VAL A 393 14.58 13.81 -11.73
CA VAL A 393 14.81 14.00 -13.16
C VAL A 393 15.23 15.44 -13.50
N ALA A 394 16.04 15.59 -14.54
CA ALA A 394 16.47 16.88 -15.02
C ALA A 394 15.32 17.62 -15.73
N ASP A 395 15.03 18.84 -15.29
CA ASP A 395 14.00 19.68 -15.94
C ASP A 395 14.57 20.53 -17.08
N VAL A 396 15.90 20.70 -17.09
CA VAL A 396 16.63 21.60 -17.98
C VAL A 396 17.78 20.84 -18.63
N VAL A 397 18.08 21.20 -19.88
CA VAL A 397 19.28 20.73 -20.56
C VAL A 397 20.47 21.51 -20.04
N GLY A 398 21.51 20.83 -19.60
CA GLY A 398 22.66 21.48 -18.99
C GLY A 398 23.79 20.53 -18.63
N THR A 399 24.81 21.07 -17.98
CA THR A 399 25.94 20.30 -17.45
C THR A 399 25.87 20.27 -15.93
N VAL A 400 26.05 19.08 -15.35
CA VAL A 400 26.12 18.88 -13.89
C VAL A 400 27.39 19.54 -13.36
N VAL A 401 27.25 20.49 -12.45
CA VAL A 401 28.39 21.21 -11.84
C VAL A 401 28.86 20.46 -10.61
N ASP A 402 27.92 20.09 -9.74
CA ASP A 402 28.17 19.43 -8.47
C ASP A 402 27.02 18.46 -8.15
N VAL A 403 27.31 17.39 -7.43
CA VAL A 403 26.35 16.34 -7.05
C VAL A 403 26.13 16.25 -5.55
N ALA A 404 26.96 16.92 -4.74
CA ALA A 404 26.90 16.89 -3.28
C ALA A 404 27.06 18.31 -2.70
N HIS A 405 26.42 19.29 -3.33
CA HIS A 405 26.47 20.66 -2.87
C HIS A 405 25.70 20.79 -1.54
N PRO A 406 26.32 21.25 -0.43
CA PRO A 406 25.63 21.39 0.84
C PRO A 406 24.69 22.61 0.80
N LYS A 407 23.42 22.40 1.13
CA LYS A 407 22.45 23.51 1.26
C LYS A 407 22.68 24.25 2.58
N GLU A 408 22.95 25.56 2.50
CA GLU A 408 23.00 26.42 3.69
C GLU A 408 21.61 26.50 4.36
N MET A 409 21.43 25.82 5.51
CA MET A 409 20.25 25.98 6.35
C MET A 409 20.52 26.98 7.47
N LYS A 410 19.57 27.90 7.70
CA LYS A 410 19.63 28.92 8.76
C LYS A 410 19.33 28.38 10.17
N ASN A 411 18.98 27.11 10.31
CA ASN A 411 18.61 26.49 11.59
C ASN A 411 19.77 25.65 12.14
N VAL A 412 20.10 25.88 13.42
CA VAL A 412 21.29 25.34 14.12
C VAL A 412 21.25 23.81 14.33
N HIS A 413 20.10 23.16 14.09
CA HIS A 413 19.87 21.73 14.32
C HIS A 413 19.26 21.00 13.13
N ALA A 414 19.49 21.47 11.89
CA ALA A 414 18.99 20.79 10.71
C ALA A 414 20.07 19.92 10.05
N THR A 415 19.72 18.67 9.73
CA THR A 415 20.57 17.75 8.97
C THR A 415 21.00 18.41 7.64
N PRO A 416 22.29 18.36 7.27
CA PRO A 416 22.74 18.94 6.01
C PRO A 416 22.01 18.28 4.84
N VAL A 417 21.28 19.08 4.07
CA VAL A 417 20.62 18.64 2.84
C VAL A 417 21.61 18.82 1.70
N PHE A 418 21.90 17.73 0.98
CA PHE A 418 22.77 17.77 -0.20
C PHE A 418 21.92 18.05 -1.44
N GLU A 419 22.50 18.75 -2.42
CA GLU A 419 21.83 19.09 -3.68
C GLU A 419 22.69 18.76 -4.89
N ILE A 420 22.03 18.41 -6.01
CA ILE A 420 22.64 18.33 -7.34
C ILE A 420 22.45 19.68 -8.03
N VAL A 421 23.52 20.24 -8.57
CA VAL A 421 23.53 21.53 -9.25
C VAL A 421 23.74 21.33 -10.74
N VAL A 422 22.77 21.77 -11.55
CA VAL A 422 22.83 21.71 -13.02
C VAL A 422 22.89 23.12 -13.58
N LYS A 423 23.91 23.40 -14.40
CA LYS A 423 24.06 24.65 -15.12
C LYS A 423 23.41 24.54 -16.50
N PRO A 424 22.34 25.32 -16.81
CA PRO A 424 21.68 25.23 -18.11
C PRO A 424 22.57 25.72 -19.26
N ASP A 425 22.54 25.02 -20.39
CA ASP A 425 23.30 25.39 -21.59
C ASP A 425 22.89 26.76 -22.15
N GLY A 426 21.63 27.16 -21.92
CA GLY A 426 21.06 28.44 -22.38
C GLY A 426 21.45 29.70 -21.60
N GLY A 427 22.40 29.60 -20.66
CA GLY A 427 22.92 30.77 -19.92
C GLY A 427 22.02 31.30 -18.79
N GLY A 428 21.19 30.44 -18.19
CA GLY A 428 20.34 30.77 -17.04
C GLY A 428 21.02 30.56 -15.67
N PRO A 429 20.33 30.90 -14.56
CA PRO A 429 20.80 30.57 -13.22
C PRO A 429 20.93 29.06 -13.03
N GLU A 430 21.85 28.65 -12.15
CA GLU A 430 22.02 27.26 -11.77
C GLU A 430 20.75 26.71 -11.14
N LYS A 431 20.41 25.46 -11.45
CA LYS A 431 19.22 24.79 -10.94
C LYS A 431 19.64 23.75 -9.90
N HIS A 432 19.03 23.87 -8.72
CA HIS A 432 19.34 23.08 -7.54
C HIS A 432 18.27 22.01 -7.31
N TYR A 433 18.71 20.77 -7.16
CA TYR A 433 17.86 19.60 -6.93
C TYR A 433 18.20 18.97 -5.58
N PRO A 434 17.36 19.14 -4.54
CA PRO A 434 17.65 18.62 -3.21
C PRO A 434 17.50 17.10 -3.15
N LEU A 435 18.47 16.44 -2.52
CA LEU A 435 18.50 15.01 -2.26
C LEU A 435 17.96 14.73 -0.86
N GLN A 436 17.03 13.78 -0.76
CA GLN A 436 16.63 13.24 0.54
C GLN A 436 17.63 12.17 0.97
N LYS A 437 18.19 12.29 2.18
CA LYS A 437 19.18 11.37 2.72
C LYS A 437 18.67 10.80 4.04
N PHE A 438 18.56 9.48 4.12
CA PHE A 438 18.18 8.72 5.31
C PHE A 438 16.95 9.28 6.04
N ALA A 439 15.91 9.65 5.29
CA ALA A 439 14.66 10.11 5.86
C ALA A 439 13.75 8.93 6.21
N ARG A 440 12.98 9.06 7.29
CA ARG A 440 11.99 8.08 7.72
C ARG A 440 10.76 8.12 6.82
N SER A 441 10.30 6.96 6.34
CA SER A 441 8.98 6.82 5.68
C SER A 441 7.86 6.62 6.70
N ASN A 442 6.60 6.76 6.28
CA ASN A 442 5.44 6.52 7.17
C ASN A 442 5.43 5.14 7.84
N GLN A 443 5.98 4.12 7.17
CA GLN A 443 6.05 2.74 7.65
C GLN A 443 7.43 2.39 8.24
N GLY A 444 8.25 3.38 8.57
CA GLY A 444 9.56 3.18 9.21
C GLY A 444 10.66 2.68 8.27
N THR A 445 10.44 2.66 6.95
CA THR A 445 11.50 2.33 5.98
C THR A 445 12.38 3.55 5.69
N CYS A 446 13.50 3.35 5.00
CA CYS A 446 14.47 4.39 4.68
C CYS A 446 14.25 4.98 3.28
N LEU A 447 13.96 6.29 3.22
CA LEU A 447 13.95 7.09 2.00
C LEU A 447 15.35 7.69 1.81
N ASN A 448 16.03 7.27 0.74
CA ASN A 448 17.41 7.69 0.49
C ASN A 448 17.69 7.79 -1.01
N ASN A 449 17.97 9.02 -1.47
CA ASN A 449 18.39 9.27 -2.84
C ASN A 449 19.88 8.99 -3.04
N ARG A 450 20.23 8.45 -4.21
CA ARG A 450 21.59 8.21 -4.67
C ARG A 450 21.81 8.91 -6.00
N ALA A 451 22.80 9.80 -6.07
CA ALA A 451 23.14 10.45 -7.32
C ALA A 451 23.69 9.43 -8.33
N VAL A 452 23.14 9.43 -9.54
CA VAL A 452 23.56 8.55 -10.65
C VAL A 452 24.55 9.29 -11.56
N VAL A 453 24.33 10.59 -11.74
CA VAL A 453 25.16 11.44 -12.59
C VAL A 453 26.49 11.81 -11.94
N LYS A 454 27.47 12.15 -12.78
CA LYS A 454 28.80 12.63 -12.33
C LYS A 454 28.97 14.12 -12.64
N PRO A 455 29.77 14.87 -11.85
CA PRO A 455 30.18 16.23 -12.20
C PRO A 455 30.80 16.28 -13.60
N GLY A 456 30.40 17.28 -14.39
CA GLY A 456 30.81 17.46 -15.79
C GLY A 456 29.98 16.69 -16.82
N GLN A 457 29.04 15.83 -16.40
CA GLN A 457 28.14 15.13 -17.31
C GLN A 457 27.10 16.09 -17.89
N ARG A 458 26.88 16.01 -19.21
CA ARG A 458 25.78 16.71 -19.88
C ARG A 458 24.51 15.89 -19.76
N VAL A 459 23.42 16.53 -19.36
CA VAL A 459 22.10 15.92 -19.15
C VAL A 459 21.06 16.62 -20.01
N GLU A 460 20.14 15.83 -20.55
CA GLU A 460 18.98 16.31 -21.28
C GLU A 460 17.75 16.45 -20.35
N LYS A 461 16.71 17.12 -20.85
CA LYS A 461 15.46 17.23 -20.11
C LYS A 461 14.79 15.85 -20.03
N GLY A 462 14.61 15.36 -18.81
CA GLY A 462 14.03 14.06 -18.51
C GLY A 462 15.04 12.99 -18.13
N ASP A 463 16.35 13.28 -18.22
CA ASP A 463 17.39 12.38 -17.76
C ASP A 463 17.37 12.23 -16.24
N ILE A 464 17.85 11.08 -15.77
CA ILE A 464 17.88 10.72 -14.36
C ILE A 464 19.09 11.39 -13.72
N LEU A 465 18.86 12.17 -12.66
CA LEU A 465 19.90 12.78 -11.84
C LEU A 465 20.22 11.91 -10.62
N ALA A 466 19.18 11.41 -9.94
CA ALA A 466 19.32 10.57 -8.76
C ALA A 466 18.20 9.53 -8.68
N ASP A 467 18.58 8.32 -8.28
CA ASP A 467 17.64 7.25 -7.95
C ASP A 467 17.08 7.43 -6.54
N GLY A 468 15.86 6.98 -6.34
CA GLY A 468 15.19 6.91 -5.04
C GLY A 468 15.40 5.56 -4.32
N PRO A 469 14.68 5.32 -3.21
CA PRO A 469 14.67 4.01 -2.57
C PRO A 469 14.06 2.96 -3.51
N ALA A 470 14.63 1.75 -3.53
CA ALA A 470 14.17 0.66 -4.40
C ALA A 470 14.11 1.02 -5.91
N ILE A 471 15.05 1.84 -6.38
CA ILE A 471 15.27 2.17 -7.79
C ILE A 471 16.75 1.91 -8.11
N ASP A 472 17.02 1.36 -9.29
CA ASP A 472 18.36 1.15 -9.83
C ASP A 472 18.42 1.58 -11.30
N ASN A 473 19.21 2.61 -11.59
CA ASN A 473 19.35 3.22 -12.91
C ASN A 473 18.00 3.57 -13.57
N GLY A 474 17.08 4.12 -12.77
CA GLY A 474 15.72 4.48 -13.21
C GLY A 474 14.72 3.34 -13.32
N GLU A 475 15.09 2.10 -13.04
CA GLU A 475 14.16 0.95 -13.03
C GLU A 475 13.74 0.60 -11.59
N MET A 476 12.50 0.17 -11.41
CA MET A 476 12.01 -0.31 -10.11
C MET A 476 12.77 -1.56 -9.64
N ALA A 477 13.47 -1.43 -8.53
CA ALA A 477 14.35 -2.41 -7.92
C ALA A 477 13.86 -2.81 -6.52
N LEU A 478 12.69 -3.46 -6.46
CA LEU A 478 12.04 -3.89 -5.21
C LEU A 478 12.73 -5.07 -4.46
N GLY A 479 13.69 -5.74 -5.09
CA GLY A 479 14.32 -6.96 -4.57
C GLY A 479 15.70 -7.21 -5.17
N ARG A 480 16.07 -8.49 -5.31
CA ARG A 480 17.35 -8.93 -5.87
C ARG A 480 17.16 -10.13 -6.79
N ASN A 481 17.98 -10.22 -7.82
CA ASN A 481 18.11 -11.43 -8.63
C ASN A 481 18.97 -12.45 -7.87
N VAL A 482 18.47 -13.67 -7.70
CA VAL A 482 19.15 -14.73 -6.91
C VAL A 482 19.17 -16.04 -7.67
N LEU A 483 20.25 -16.80 -7.52
CA LEU A 483 20.38 -18.13 -8.09
C LEU A 483 19.53 -19.11 -7.27
N VAL A 484 18.51 -19.69 -7.91
CA VAL A 484 17.55 -20.60 -7.27
C VAL A 484 17.66 -22.01 -7.82
N ALA A 485 17.42 -23.01 -6.95
CA ALA A 485 17.21 -24.40 -7.34
C ALA A 485 15.84 -24.90 -6.85
N PHE A 486 15.09 -25.57 -7.73
CA PHE A 486 13.81 -26.18 -7.39
C PHE A 486 13.98 -27.65 -7.01
N MET A 487 14.27 -27.92 -5.73
CA MET A 487 14.41 -29.27 -5.21
C MET A 487 14.02 -29.34 -3.72
N PRO A 488 13.50 -30.46 -3.21
CA PRO A 488 13.36 -30.65 -1.77
C PRO A 488 14.75 -30.74 -1.11
N TRP A 489 14.88 -30.21 0.10
CA TRP A 489 16.14 -30.24 0.85
C TRP A 489 15.91 -30.57 2.33
N GLU A 490 16.08 -31.84 2.71
CA GLU A 490 16.04 -32.33 4.11
C GLU A 490 14.83 -31.83 4.93
N GLY A 491 13.71 -31.50 4.28
CA GLY A 491 12.53 -30.91 4.91
C GLY A 491 12.67 -29.44 5.33
N TYR A 492 13.81 -28.77 5.12
CA TYR A 492 13.98 -27.35 5.46
C TYR A 492 13.17 -26.41 4.57
N ASN A 493 12.79 -26.87 3.38
CA ASN A 493 11.85 -26.18 2.51
C ASN A 493 10.48 -26.88 2.45
N PHE A 494 10.08 -27.55 3.54
CA PHE A 494 8.76 -28.14 3.65
C PHE A 494 7.66 -27.09 3.47
N GLU A 495 6.59 -27.45 2.76
CA GLU A 495 5.54 -26.54 2.31
C GLU A 495 6.09 -25.31 1.56
N ASP A 496 6.07 -24.14 2.21
CA ASP A 496 6.46 -22.84 1.69
C ASP A 496 7.71 -22.29 2.39
N ALA A 497 8.39 -23.10 3.19
CA ALA A 497 9.64 -22.69 3.81
C ALA A 497 10.72 -22.44 2.74
N ILE A 498 11.54 -21.42 2.98
CA ILE A 498 12.64 -21.03 2.10
C ILE A 498 13.95 -21.34 2.80
N LEU A 499 14.85 -22.01 2.09
CA LEU A 499 16.23 -22.22 2.50
C LEU A 499 17.11 -21.16 1.86
N LEU A 500 17.93 -20.49 2.65
CA LEU A 500 18.88 -19.48 2.17
C LEU A 500 20.33 -19.91 2.39
N SER A 501 21.20 -19.53 1.47
CA SER A 501 22.65 -19.58 1.66
C SER A 501 23.12 -18.45 2.57
N GLU A 502 24.11 -18.73 3.42
CA GLU A 502 24.81 -17.74 4.24
C GLU A 502 25.47 -16.65 3.38
N ARG A 503 25.83 -16.95 2.13
CA ARG A 503 26.36 -15.97 1.16
C ARG A 503 25.45 -14.75 1.06
N VAL A 504 24.14 -14.97 1.00
CA VAL A 504 23.11 -13.94 0.88
C VAL A 504 23.16 -12.95 2.07
N VAL A 505 23.48 -13.45 3.26
CA VAL A 505 23.63 -12.64 4.49
C VAL A 505 24.99 -11.94 4.54
N LYS A 506 26.06 -12.65 4.15
CA LYS A 506 27.44 -12.13 4.12
C LYS A 506 27.57 -10.95 3.14
N GLU A 507 26.95 -11.05 1.98
CA GLU A 507 26.96 -10.01 0.95
C GLU A 507 25.90 -8.91 1.16
N ASP A 508 25.20 -8.93 2.31
CA ASP A 508 24.16 -7.94 2.66
C ASP A 508 23.07 -7.80 1.57
N MET A 509 22.77 -8.86 0.81
CA MET A 509 21.86 -8.81 -0.34
C MET A 509 20.44 -8.36 0.04
N TYR A 510 19.93 -8.83 1.18
CA TYR A 510 18.59 -8.51 1.70
C TYR A 510 18.63 -7.70 3.00
N THR A 511 19.68 -6.90 3.16
CA THR A 511 19.79 -6.01 4.32
C THR A 511 19.01 -4.71 4.07
N SER A 512 18.15 -4.32 5.01
CA SER A 512 17.30 -3.13 4.94
C SER A 512 17.62 -2.16 6.08
N ILE A 513 17.35 -0.86 5.86
CA ILE A 513 17.46 0.17 6.90
C ILE A 513 16.05 0.53 7.36
N HIS A 514 15.84 0.47 8.67
CA HIS A 514 14.61 0.89 9.34
C HIS A 514 14.91 2.09 10.21
N ILE A 515 14.02 3.08 10.23
CA ILE A 515 14.18 4.30 11.03
C ILE A 515 12.94 4.45 11.89
N GLU A 516 13.13 4.28 13.20
CA GLU A 516 12.08 4.46 14.19
C GLU A 516 12.16 5.86 14.79
N GLU A 517 10.98 6.41 15.08
CA GLU A 517 10.82 7.73 15.70
C GLU A 517 10.29 7.52 17.13
N TYR A 518 11.04 8.03 18.10
CA TYR A 518 10.63 8.07 19.49
C TYR A 518 10.50 9.52 19.94
N GLU A 519 9.42 9.83 20.64
CA GLU A 519 9.15 11.18 21.13
C GLU A 519 8.98 11.21 22.65
N SER A 520 9.51 12.27 23.27
CA SER A 520 9.32 12.60 24.68
C SER A 520 8.82 14.02 24.80
N GLU A 521 7.75 14.21 25.56
CA GLU A 521 7.15 15.52 25.83
C GLU A 521 7.33 15.88 27.31
N ALA A 522 7.79 17.11 27.55
CA ALA A 522 7.83 17.73 28.86
C ALA A 522 6.57 18.59 29.07
N ARG A 523 5.72 18.16 30.00
CA ARG A 523 4.40 18.74 30.24
C ARG A 523 4.35 19.58 31.51
N GLU A 524 3.43 20.53 31.53
CA GLU A 524 3.08 21.26 32.75
C GLU A 524 2.04 20.46 33.54
N THR A 525 2.44 19.90 34.68
CA THR A 525 1.56 19.14 35.56
C THR A 525 1.02 20.01 36.69
N LYS A 526 0.02 19.51 37.42
CA LYS A 526 -0.52 20.21 38.60
C LYS A 526 0.50 20.36 39.75
N LEU A 527 1.46 19.44 39.83
CA LEU A 527 2.47 19.39 40.90
C LEU A 527 3.73 20.18 40.55
N GLY A 528 3.89 20.56 39.27
CA GLY A 528 5.05 21.27 38.74
C GLY A 528 5.31 20.91 37.28
N PRO A 529 6.21 21.64 36.60
CA PRO A 529 6.64 21.27 35.26
C PRO A 529 7.44 19.96 35.28
N GLU A 530 7.26 19.12 34.26
CA GLU A 530 8.25 18.09 33.94
C GLU A 530 9.47 18.74 33.29
N GLU A 531 10.65 18.25 33.64
CA GLU A 531 11.92 18.81 33.16
C GLU A 531 12.72 17.75 32.42
N ILE A 532 13.33 18.14 31.29
CA ILE A 532 14.31 17.33 30.57
C ILE A 532 15.67 17.67 31.14
N THR A 533 16.31 16.68 31.78
CA THR A 533 17.59 16.88 32.47
C THR A 533 18.40 15.59 32.50
N ARG A 534 19.72 15.74 32.62
CA ARG A 534 20.66 14.65 32.84
C ARG A 534 20.63 14.13 34.29
N ASP A 535 20.16 14.94 35.24
CA ASP A 535 20.12 14.56 36.67
C ASP A 535 18.90 13.66 36.97
N ILE A 536 19.05 12.36 36.70
CA ILE A 536 17.99 11.36 36.83
C ILE A 536 18.20 10.57 38.15
N PRO A 537 17.16 10.40 38.99
CA PRO A 537 17.31 9.70 40.26
C PRO A 537 17.56 8.20 40.06
N ASN A 538 18.46 7.63 40.87
CA ASN A 538 18.74 6.19 40.95
C ASN A 538 19.29 5.55 39.65
N VAL A 539 19.88 6.35 38.77
CA VAL A 539 20.55 5.88 37.55
C VAL A 539 22.06 5.99 37.74
N ALA A 540 22.80 4.94 37.34
CA ALA A 540 24.26 4.93 37.40
C ALA A 540 24.88 5.85 36.34
N ASP A 541 26.08 6.38 36.61
CA ASP A 541 26.79 7.29 35.67
C ASP A 541 27.07 6.64 34.31
N ASP A 542 27.24 5.31 34.27
CA ASP A 542 27.46 4.56 33.03
C ASP A 542 26.27 4.64 32.07
N ALA A 543 25.04 4.59 32.59
CA ALA A 543 23.81 4.74 31.80
C ALA A 543 23.61 6.18 31.28
N LEU A 544 24.29 7.17 31.88
CA LEU A 544 24.26 8.57 31.46
C LEU A 544 25.36 8.92 30.46
N ARG A 545 26.24 7.97 30.10
CA ARG A 545 27.41 8.20 29.23
C ARG A 545 27.04 8.75 27.85
N ASN A 546 25.95 8.24 27.28
CA ASN A 546 25.50 8.60 25.93
C ASN A 546 24.64 9.88 25.88
N LEU A 547 24.37 10.49 27.03
CA LEU A 547 23.58 11.72 27.14
C LEU A 547 24.47 12.97 27.14
N ASP A 548 23.95 14.04 26.56
CA ASP A 548 24.52 15.38 26.62
C ASP A 548 24.29 16.05 27.98
N GLU A 549 24.70 17.32 28.12
CA GLU A 549 24.51 18.10 29.35
C GLU A 549 23.02 18.36 29.66
N ARG A 550 22.14 18.30 28.65
CA ARG A 550 20.69 18.50 28.76
C ARG A 550 19.95 17.21 29.10
N GLY A 551 20.62 16.05 29.02
CA GLY A 551 20.00 14.74 29.20
C GLY A 551 19.45 14.15 27.90
N ILE A 552 19.92 14.58 26.74
CA ILE A 552 19.48 14.08 25.42
C ILE A 552 20.62 13.27 24.78
N VAL A 553 20.30 12.15 24.15
CA VAL A 553 21.30 11.27 23.53
C VAL A 553 22.06 11.95 22.38
N TYR A 554 23.37 11.67 22.28
CA TYR A 554 24.20 12.16 21.17
C TYR A 554 23.84 11.53 19.82
N ILE A 555 23.85 12.33 18.76
CA ILE A 555 23.79 11.82 17.38
C ILE A 555 25.04 10.98 17.10
N GLY A 556 24.84 9.79 16.56
CA GLY A 556 25.89 8.79 16.30
C GLY A 556 26.13 7.82 17.45
N ALA A 557 25.45 7.97 18.59
CA ALA A 557 25.51 6.98 19.67
C ALA A 557 24.84 5.67 19.23
N GLU A 558 25.51 4.55 19.50
CA GLU A 558 24.92 3.22 19.44
C GLU A 558 24.15 2.98 20.74
N VAL A 559 22.86 2.65 20.60
CA VAL A 559 21.95 2.44 21.72
C VAL A 559 21.33 1.06 21.65
N GLN A 560 21.16 0.45 22.81
CA GLN A 560 20.56 -0.86 23.02
C GLN A 560 19.28 -0.73 23.85
N GLN A 561 18.54 -1.84 23.97
CA GLN A 561 17.34 -1.91 24.80
C GLN A 561 17.62 -1.42 26.23
N GLY A 562 16.75 -0.54 26.74
CA GLY A 562 16.84 0.00 28.09
C GLY A 562 17.67 1.28 28.23
N ASP A 563 18.51 1.61 27.23
CA ASP A 563 19.29 2.84 27.22
C ASP A 563 18.38 4.08 27.22
N ILE A 564 18.81 5.12 27.93
CA ILE A 564 18.08 6.38 28.04
C ILE A 564 18.33 7.21 26.79
N LEU A 565 17.26 7.60 26.09
CA LEU A 565 17.30 8.51 24.94
C LEU A 565 17.10 9.96 25.35
N VAL A 566 16.15 10.19 26.26
CA VAL A 566 15.83 11.52 26.80
C VAL A 566 15.54 11.38 28.28
N GLY A 567 16.43 11.93 29.10
CA GLY A 567 16.28 12.05 30.54
C GLY A 567 15.13 12.98 30.87
N LYS A 568 14.11 12.47 31.56
CA LYS A 568 12.93 13.24 31.96
C LYS A 568 12.56 12.93 33.41
N ILE A 569 12.29 13.99 34.17
CA ILE A 569 11.83 13.88 35.54
C ILE A 569 10.43 14.49 35.70
N THR A 570 9.58 13.82 36.47
CA THR A 570 8.23 14.30 36.80
C THR A 570 8.14 14.54 38.31
N PRO A 571 7.66 15.72 38.77
CA PRO A 571 7.44 15.98 40.18
C PRO A 571 6.40 15.01 40.75
N LYS A 572 6.77 14.32 41.83
CA LYS A 572 5.93 13.35 42.54
C LYS A 572 5.39 14.02 43.81
N GLY A 573 4.08 13.94 44.01
CA GLY A 573 3.46 14.35 45.27
C GLY A 573 3.92 13.45 46.42
N GLU A 574 3.86 13.96 47.65
CA GLU A 574 4.13 13.16 48.83
C GLU A 574 3.09 12.03 48.89
N THR A 575 3.56 10.80 48.67
CA THR A 575 2.73 9.59 48.65
C THR A 575 2.71 9.00 50.05
N GLU A 576 1.57 8.47 50.49
CA GLU A 576 1.52 7.63 51.69
C GLU A 576 2.30 6.35 51.40
N LEU A 577 3.54 6.32 51.88
CA LEU A 577 4.42 5.16 51.77
C LEU A 577 3.84 4.01 52.58
N SER A 578 3.99 2.78 52.07
CA SER A 578 3.67 1.58 52.83
C SER A 578 4.53 1.49 54.10
N ALA A 579 4.10 0.69 55.08
CA ALA A 579 4.86 0.50 56.32
C ALA A 579 6.28 -0.04 56.03
N GLU A 580 6.39 -0.91 55.02
CA GLU A 580 7.63 -1.51 54.52
C GLU A 580 8.55 -0.47 53.88
N GLU A 581 8.03 0.40 53.00
CA GLU A 581 8.81 1.47 52.38
C GLU A 581 9.28 2.50 53.41
N ARG A 582 8.43 2.82 54.40
CA ARG A 582 8.82 3.70 55.52
C ARG A 582 9.94 3.09 56.33
N LEU A 583 9.88 1.79 56.60
CA LEU A 583 10.94 1.07 57.30
C LEU A 583 12.24 1.04 56.48
N LEU A 584 12.17 0.74 55.18
CA LEU A 584 13.33 0.73 54.29
C LEU A 584 14.01 2.10 54.25
N ARG A 585 13.24 3.19 54.11
CA ARG A 585 13.80 4.55 54.17
C ARG A 585 14.44 4.87 55.52
N ALA A 586 13.84 4.41 56.62
CA ALA A 586 14.41 4.60 57.96
C ALA A 586 15.72 3.83 58.13
N ILE A 587 15.87 2.65 57.51
CA ILE A 587 17.09 1.83 57.56
C ILE A 587 18.20 2.45 56.70
N PHE A 588 17.90 2.82 55.45
CA PHE A 588 18.90 3.31 54.49
C PHE A 588 19.16 4.82 54.58
N GLY A 589 18.36 5.56 55.35
CA GLY A 589 18.52 7.00 55.50
C GLY A 589 18.26 7.78 54.20
N GLU A 590 17.60 7.17 53.22
CA GLU A 590 17.31 7.78 51.94
C GLU A 590 16.25 8.88 52.11
N LYS A 591 16.59 10.10 51.69
CA LYS A 591 15.64 11.21 51.66
C LYS A 591 14.57 10.92 50.61
N ALA A 592 13.33 11.30 50.93
CA ALA A 592 12.26 11.37 49.94
C ALA A 592 12.69 12.28 48.80
N ARG A 593 12.92 11.73 47.60
CA ARG A 593 13.11 12.54 46.40
C ARG A 593 11.74 12.98 45.90
N GLU A 594 11.62 14.27 45.61
CA GLU A 594 10.38 14.91 45.15
C GLU A 594 10.10 14.65 43.66
N VAL A 595 10.94 13.86 42.98
CA VAL A 595 10.87 13.61 41.54
C VAL A 595 10.97 12.12 41.22
N ARG A 596 10.29 11.70 40.16
CA ARG A 596 10.30 10.34 39.60
C ARG A 596 10.95 10.35 38.21
N ASP A 597 11.69 9.29 37.90
CA ASP A 597 12.17 9.02 36.53
C ASP A 597 10.99 8.71 35.59
N SER A 598 10.83 9.54 34.56
CA SER A 598 9.87 9.40 33.46
C SER A 598 10.57 9.48 32.10
N SER A 599 11.86 9.12 32.08
CA SER A 599 12.73 9.19 30.91
C SER A 599 12.25 8.29 29.77
N LEU A 600 12.54 8.72 28.56
CA LEU A 600 12.33 7.93 27.35
C LEU A 600 13.48 6.93 27.22
N ARG A 601 13.16 5.65 27.22
CA ARG A 601 14.11 4.54 27.04
C ARG A 601 13.89 3.85 25.70
N VAL A 602 14.93 3.23 25.16
CA VAL A 602 14.83 2.37 23.98
C VAL A 602 13.90 1.18 24.30
N PRO A 603 12.85 0.93 23.50
CA PRO A 603 11.94 -0.19 23.74
C PRO A 603 12.62 -1.56 23.66
N HIS A 604 11.90 -2.56 24.17
CA HIS A 604 12.42 -3.92 24.20
C HIS A 604 12.60 -4.49 22.79
N GLY A 605 13.76 -5.10 22.54
CA GLY A 605 14.13 -5.69 21.25
C GLY A 605 14.61 -4.69 20.18
N GLU A 606 14.61 -3.38 20.47
CA GLU A 606 15.09 -2.35 19.54
C GLU A 606 16.55 -2.01 19.83
N ARG A 607 17.33 -1.76 18.77
CA ARG A 607 18.74 -1.39 18.85
C ARG A 607 19.14 -0.63 17.60
N GLY A 608 20.09 0.30 17.70
CA GLY A 608 20.56 0.98 16.50
C GLY A 608 21.42 2.19 16.79
N ILE A 609 21.59 3.02 15.77
CA ILE A 609 22.38 4.24 15.84
C ILE A 609 21.42 5.42 15.82
N VAL A 610 21.61 6.37 16.73
CA VAL A 610 20.87 7.64 16.71
C VAL A 610 21.32 8.45 15.49
N VAL A 611 20.42 8.67 14.53
CA VAL A 611 20.74 9.37 13.27
C VAL A 611 20.39 10.86 13.31
N ASP A 612 19.35 11.22 14.06
CA ASP A 612 18.87 12.60 14.13
C ASP A 612 18.13 12.84 15.43
N VAL A 613 18.21 14.07 15.94
CA VAL A 613 17.52 14.51 17.16
C VAL A 613 16.94 15.89 16.90
N LYS A 614 15.61 16.01 17.05
CA LYS A 614 14.89 17.27 16.87
C LYS A 614 14.30 17.74 18.18
N VAL A 615 14.63 18.96 18.57
CA VAL A 615 14.11 19.61 19.78
C VAL A 615 13.19 20.73 19.37
N PHE A 616 11.96 20.69 19.86
CA PHE A 616 10.95 21.71 19.67
C PHE A 616 10.66 22.37 21.01
N SER A 617 10.74 23.70 21.08
CA SER A 617 10.50 24.42 22.32
C SER A 617 9.51 25.56 22.13
N ARG A 618 8.70 25.80 23.17
CA ARG A 618 7.78 26.95 23.18
C ARG A 618 8.54 28.29 23.15
N GLU A 619 9.74 28.32 23.72
CA GLU A 619 10.62 29.50 23.71
C GLU A 619 11.09 29.86 22.29
N ASN A 620 11.33 28.84 21.46
CA ASN A 620 11.69 28.99 20.04
C ASN A 620 10.49 29.34 19.14
N LYS A 621 9.29 29.53 19.72
CA LYS A 621 8.02 29.79 19.04
C LYS A 621 7.55 28.65 18.13
N ASP A 622 7.93 27.41 18.46
CA ASP A 622 7.38 26.22 17.81
C ASP A 622 5.91 26.00 18.25
N GLU A 623 5.05 25.56 17.32
CA GLU A 623 3.65 25.23 17.64
C GLU A 623 3.56 23.89 18.38
N LEU A 624 3.50 23.95 19.71
CA LEU A 624 3.31 22.80 20.59
C LEU A 624 1.88 22.70 21.12
N GLY A 625 1.48 21.49 21.54
CA GLY A 625 0.19 21.25 22.17
C GLY A 625 0.00 22.07 23.46
N PRO A 626 -1.25 22.32 23.89
CA PRO A 626 -1.51 23.02 25.14
C PRO A 626 -0.93 22.24 26.33
N GLY A 627 -0.14 22.92 27.17
CA GLY A 627 0.53 22.31 28.33
C GLY A 627 1.84 21.58 28.01
N ILE A 628 2.34 21.60 26.77
CA ILE A 628 3.67 21.08 26.42
C ILE A 628 4.65 22.25 26.34
N ASN A 629 5.74 22.17 27.10
CA ASN A 629 6.81 23.17 27.15
C ASN A 629 7.91 22.88 26.13
N GLU A 630 8.35 21.62 26.11
CA GLU A 630 9.40 21.11 25.25
C GLU A 630 9.04 19.72 24.73
N MET A 631 9.44 19.42 23.51
CA MET A 631 9.28 18.12 22.87
C MET A 631 10.59 17.72 22.18
N VAL A 632 11.07 16.52 22.47
CA VAL A 632 12.28 15.96 21.86
C VAL A 632 11.90 14.72 21.05
N ARG A 633 12.33 14.68 19.79
CA ARG A 633 12.20 13.53 18.91
C ARG A 633 13.56 12.95 18.58
N VAL A 634 13.71 11.66 18.78
CA VAL A 634 14.94 10.91 18.53
C VAL A 634 14.66 9.90 17.43
N TYR A 635 15.50 9.90 16.40
CA TYR A 635 15.43 8.98 15.28
C TYR A 635 16.53 7.93 15.42
N ILE A 636 16.14 6.65 15.48
CA ILE A 636 17.06 5.53 15.59
C ILE A 636 17.03 4.75 14.28
N ALA A 637 18.18 4.64 13.61
CA ALA A 637 18.33 3.81 12.43
C ALA A 637 18.89 2.43 12.78
N GLN A 638 18.27 1.41 12.21
CA GLN A 638 18.62 0.02 12.43
C GLN A 638 18.94 -0.64 11.09
N LYS A 639 20.08 -1.31 11.03
CA LYS A 639 20.46 -2.14 9.89
C LYS A 639 19.95 -3.56 10.15
N ARG A 640 18.85 -3.95 9.50
CA ARG A 640 18.22 -5.26 9.67
C ARG A 640 18.62 -6.19 8.54
N LYS A 641 19.43 -7.20 8.86
CA LYS A 641 19.78 -8.29 7.93
C LYS A 641 18.57 -9.20 7.69
N ILE A 642 18.69 -10.14 6.76
CA ILE A 642 17.69 -11.21 6.61
C ILE A 642 17.93 -12.26 7.68
N SER A 643 16.87 -12.69 8.35
CA SER A 643 16.91 -13.64 9.46
C SER A 643 15.92 -14.79 9.25
N ALA A 644 16.15 -15.92 9.93
CA ALA A 644 15.16 -17.00 9.97
C ALA A 644 13.87 -16.49 10.64
N GLY A 645 12.73 -16.74 10.00
CA GLY A 645 11.42 -16.19 10.37
C GLY A 645 10.99 -14.99 9.52
N ASP A 646 11.91 -14.35 8.78
CA ASP A 646 11.54 -13.28 7.85
C ASP A 646 10.74 -13.83 6.66
N LYS A 647 9.79 -13.03 6.18
CA LYS A 647 8.96 -13.40 5.03
C LYS A 647 9.56 -12.87 3.73
N MET A 648 9.72 -13.77 2.76
CA MET A 648 10.12 -13.45 1.40
C MET A 648 9.03 -13.86 0.41
N ALA A 649 9.05 -13.25 -0.77
CA ALA A 649 8.16 -13.63 -1.86
C ALA A 649 8.76 -13.32 -3.23
N GLY A 650 8.38 -14.06 -4.25
CA GLY A 650 8.56 -13.67 -5.64
C GLY A 650 7.36 -12.86 -6.16
N ARG A 651 7.43 -12.45 -7.43
CA ARG A 651 6.36 -11.71 -8.12
C ARG A 651 5.14 -12.57 -8.46
N HIS A 652 5.28 -13.89 -8.43
CA HIS A 652 4.30 -14.88 -8.87
C HIS A 652 3.41 -15.43 -7.74
N GLY A 653 3.25 -14.69 -6.63
CA GLY A 653 2.44 -15.13 -5.50
C GLY A 653 3.02 -16.30 -4.69
N ASN A 654 4.29 -16.64 -4.93
CA ASN A 654 5.09 -17.61 -4.19
C ASN A 654 5.67 -16.92 -2.94
N LYS A 655 5.05 -17.15 -1.78
CA LYS A 655 5.47 -16.59 -0.50
C LYS A 655 6.05 -17.68 0.37
N GLY A 656 7.03 -17.33 1.18
CA GLY A 656 7.64 -18.26 2.10
C GLY A 656 8.32 -17.58 3.28
N VAL A 657 8.51 -18.33 4.34
CA VAL A 657 9.26 -17.90 5.52
C VAL A 657 10.64 -18.53 5.44
N VAL A 658 11.69 -17.74 5.71
CA VAL A 658 13.05 -18.26 5.80
C VAL A 658 13.11 -19.23 6.99
N ALA A 659 13.26 -20.53 6.71
CA ALA A 659 13.30 -21.53 7.78
C ALA A 659 14.71 -21.71 8.33
N ARG A 660 15.72 -21.72 7.45
CA ARG A 660 17.12 -21.88 7.84
C ARG A 660 18.04 -21.14 6.88
N ILE A 661 19.13 -20.63 7.44
CA ILE A 661 20.26 -20.08 6.71
C ILE A 661 21.39 -21.11 6.84
N MET A 662 21.83 -21.65 5.70
CA MET A 662 22.81 -22.73 5.61
C MET A 662 24.18 -22.19 5.24
N PRO A 663 25.27 -22.74 5.80
CA PRO A 663 26.63 -22.44 5.33
C PRO A 663 26.75 -22.63 3.81
N SER A 664 27.56 -21.82 3.15
CA SER A 664 27.63 -21.82 1.68
C SER A 664 28.22 -23.13 1.13
N GLU A 665 29.07 -23.78 1.91
CA GLU A 665 29.66 -25.09 1.65
C GLU A 665 28.67 -26.25 1.72
N ASP A 666 27.58 -26.10 2.50
CA ASP A 666 26.53 -27.12 2.64
C ASP A 666 25.48 -27.01 1.53
N MET A 667 25.43 -25.88 0.82
CA MET A 667 24.44 -25.64 -0.22
C MET A 667 24.74 -26.50 -1.45
N PRO A 668 23.70 -26.96 -2.17
CA PRO A 668 23.92 -27.57 -3.45
C PRO A 668 24.57 -26.57 -4.41
N TYR A 669 25.53 -27.06 -5.20
CA TYR A 669 26.34 -26.22 -6.07
C TYR A 669 26.35 -26.75 -7.51
N LEU A 670 26.58 -25.81 -8.43
CA LEU A 670 26.67 -26.05 -9.86
C LEU A 670 27.99 -26.77 -10.23
N PRO A 671 28.09 -27.39 -11.41
CA PRO A 671 29.32 -28.07 -11.85
C PRO A 671 30.57 -27.17 -11.92
N ASP A 672 30.39 -25.85 -11.98
CA ASP A 672 31.46 -24.84 -11.95
C ASP A 672 31.93 -24.50 -10.52
N GLY A 673 31.29 -25.05 -9.48
CA GLY A 673 31.57 -24.77 -8.07
C GLY A 673 30.71 -23.67 -7.46
N THR A 674 29.82 -23.03 -8.23
CA THR A 674 28.99 -21.92 -7.72
C THR A 674 27.85 -22.46 -6.85
N PRO A 675 27.76 -22.10 -5.55
CA PRO A 675 26.66 -22.52 -4.70
C PRO A 675 25.37 -21.77 -5.05
N VAL A 676 24.24 -22.44 -4.87
CA VAL A 676 22.90 -21.86 -5.04
C VAL A 676 22.59 -20.90 -3.87
N ASP A 677 21.91 -19.79 -4.14
CA ASP A 677 21.53 -18.81 -3.10
C ASP A 677 20.26 -19.22 -2.34
N ILE A 678 19.27 -19.74 -3.06
CA ILE A 678 17.96 -20.10 -2.51
C ILE A 678 17.55 -21.49 -3.01
N VAL A 679 17.04 -22.34 -2.12
CA VAL A 679 16.39 -23.60 -2.52
C VAL A 679 14.89 -23.51 -2.26
N LEU A 680 14.09 -23.65 -3.33
CA LEU A 680 12.64 -23.61 -3.29
C LEU A 680 12.05 -25.01 -3.50
N ASN A 681 10.89 -25.25 -2.89
CA ASN A 681 10.21 -26.53 -3.02
C ASN A 681 9.45 -26.64 -4.36
N PRO A 682 9.75 -27.63 -5.20
CA PRO A 682 9.09 -27.80 -6.49
C PRO A 682 7.60 -28.16 -6.35
N LEU A 683 7.19 -28.81 -5.25
CA LEU A 683 5.80 -29.24 -5.04
C LEU A 683 4.83 -28.06 -4.90
N GLY A 684 5.36 -26.89 -4.51
CA GLY A 684 4.59 -25.67 -4.37
C GLY A 684 4.16 -25.03 -5.70
N VAL A 685 4.76 -25.42 -6.83
CA VAL A 685 4.48 -24.80 -8.15
C VAL A 685 3.22 -25.37 -8.79
N PRO A 686 3.05 -26.71 -8.98
CA PRO A 686 1.88 -27.25 -9.68
C PRO A 686 0.58 -27.06 -8.90
N SER A 687 0.63 -27.19 -7.56
CA SER A 687 -0.55 -27.01 -6.70
C SER A 687 -1.10 -25.58 -6.71
N ARG A 688 -0.27 -24.61 -7.06
CA ARG A 688 -0.60 -23.18 -7.08
C ARG A 688 -0.80 -22.62 -8.48
N MET A 689 -0.47 -23.39 -9.51
CA MET A 689 -0.61 -23.00 -10.91
C MET A 689 0.05 -21.65 -11.23
N ASN A 690 1.23 -21.39 -10.66
CA ASN A 690 2.04 -20.20 -10.92
C ASN A 690 3.34 -20.56 -11.65
N LEU A 691 3.17 -21.01 -12.89
CA LEU A 691 4.25 -21.50 -13.75
C LEU A 691 5.16 -20.35 -14.24
N GLY A 692 4.70 -19.10 -14.16
CA GLY A 692 5.47 -17.93 -14.53
C GLY A 692 6.83 -17.87 -13.82
N GLN A 693 6.91 -18.31 -12.55
CA GLN A 693 8.16 -18.30 -11.79
C GLN A 693 9.24 -19.23 -12.38
N VAL A 694 8.84 -20.34 -13.01
CA VAL A 694 9.77 -21.29 -13.64
C VAL A 694 10.27 -20.70 -14.96
N LEU A 695 9.38 -20.07 -15.72
CA LEU A 695 9.73 -19.36 -16.96
C LEU A 695 10.66 -18.17 -16.68
N GLU A 696 10.39 -17.42 -15.60
CA GLU A 696 11.27 -16.37 -15.10
C GLU A 696 12.65 -16.93 -14.76
N THR A 697 12.70 -18.08 -14.06
CA THR A 697 13.97 -18.74 -13.69
C THR A 697 14.82 -19.10 -14.90
N HIS A 698 14.22 -19.69 -15.94
CA HIS A 698 14.93 -20.06 -17.17
C HIS A 698 15.42 -18.82 -17.94
N LEU A 699 14.55 -17.84 -18.15
CA LEU A 699 14.91 -16.63 -18.89
C LEU A 699 15.91 -15.78 -18.10
N GLY A 700 15.81 -15.74 -16.78
CA GLY A 700 16.76 -15.07 -15.90
C GLY A 700 18.15 -15.69 -15.97
N TRP A 701 18.24 -17.02 -16.13
CA TRP A 701 19.54 -17.67 -16.33
C TRP A 701 20.20 -17.28 -17.65
N VAL A 702 19.43 -17.20 -18.73
CA VAL A 702 19.90 -16.67 -20.02
C VAL A 702 20.37 -15.22 -19.87
N ALA A 703 19.54 -14.38 -19.25
CA ALA A 703 19.81 -12.95 -19.06
C ALA A 703 21.12 -12.72 -18.28
N HIS A 704 21.31 -13.46 -17.18
CA HIS A 704 22.54 -13.41 -16.38
C HIS A 704 23.77 -13.87 -17.18
N THR A 705 23.66 -14.98 -17.91
CA THR A 705 24.79 -15.58 -18.65
C THR A 705 25.24 -14.67 -19.81
N LEU A 706 24.30 -14.01 -20.48
CA LEU A 706 24.59 -13.08 -21.57
C LEU A 706 24.88 -11.64 -21.11
N GLY A 707 24.66 -11.33 -19.82
CA GLY A 707 24.82 -9.98 -19.28
C GLY A 707 23.80 -8.97 -19.83
N ILE A 708 22.59 -9.44 -20.16
CA ILE A 708 21.51 -8.62 -20.73
C ILE A 708 20.33 -8.53 -19.75
N LYS A 709 19.53 -7.47 -19.88
CA LYS A 709 18.19 -7.37 -19.27
C LYS A 709 17.14 -7.64 -20.33
N VAL A 710 16.08 -8.36 -19.97
CA VAL A 710 15.01 -8.76 -20.90
C VAL A 710 13.68 -8.23 -20.40
N ALA A 711 12.87 -7.71 -21.31
CA ALA A 711 11.49 -7.33 -21.04
C ALA A 711 10.53 -8.37 -21.64
N THR A 712 9.65 -8.90 -20.80
CA THR A 712 8.53 -9.79 -21.15
C THR A 712 7.23 -9.08 -20.75
N PRO A 713 6.64 -8.27 -21.64
CA PRO A 713 5.41 -7.55 -21.35
C PRO A 713 4.25 -8.51 -21.06
N VAL A 714 3.32 -8.08 -20.21
CA VAL A 714 2.15 -8.86 -19.82
C VAL A 714 1.24 -9.16 -21.02
N PHE A 715 0.90 -10.44 -21.22
CA PHE A 715 0.11 -10.97 -22.36
C PHE A 715 0.75 -10.81 -23.75
N ASP A 716 2.00 -10.35 -23.80
CA ASP A 716 2.83 -10.24 -25.02
C ASP A 716 4.27 -10.72 -24.69
N GLY A 717 4.35 -11.76 -23.88
CA GLY A 717 5.60 -12.29 -23.34
C GLY A 717 6.37 -13.17 -24.32
N ALA A 718 7.61 -13.49 -23.96
CA ALA A 718 8.45 -14.42 -24.71
C ALA A 718 7.80 -15.82 -24.76
N PRO A 719 7.47 -16.35 -25.95
CA PRO A 719 6.90 -17.69 -26.04
C PRO A 719 7.96 -18.73 -25.66
N MET A 720 7.50 -19.89 -25.18
CA MET A 720 8.38 -20.97 -24.72
C MET A 720 9.43 -21.39 -25.76
N ALA A 721 9.07 -21.44 -27.05
CA ALA A 721 10.00 -21.78 -28.13
C ALA A 721 11.17 -20.79 -28.23
N THR A 722 10.93 -19.50 -27.96
CA THR A 722 11.98 -18.48 -27.92
C THR A 722 12.88 -18.70 -26.71
N ILE A 723 12.32 -18.97 -25.52
CA ILE A 723 13.12 -19.24 -24.30
C ILE A 723 14.07 -20.44 -24.52
N VAL A 724 13.55 -21.54 -25.08
CA VAL A 724 14.33 -22.74 -25.42
C VAL A 724 15.45 -22.43 -26.42
N SER A 725 15.17 -21.61 -27.44
CA SER A 725 16.18 -21.17 -28.42
C SER A 725 17.27 -20.31 -27.77
N GLU A 726 16.90 -19.37 -26.91
CA GLU A 726 17.84 -18.49 -26.22
C GLU A 726 18.70 -19.24 -25.18
N LEU A 727 18.14 -20.25 -24.49
CA LEU A 727 18.92 -21.17 -23.65
C LEU A 727 20.03 -21.86 -24.45
N GLY A 728 19.69 -22.37 -25.64
CA GLY A 728 20.67 -22.99 -26.54
C GLY A 728 21.75 -22.01 -27.02
N LYS A 729 21.38 -20.76 -27.32
CA LYS A 729 22.35 -19.71 -27.72
C LYS A 729 23.29 -19.30 -26.60
N ALA A 730 22.80 -19.29 -25.36
CA ALA A 730 23.60 -18.99 -24.17
C ALA A 730 24.52 -20.14 -23.75
N GLY A 731 24.46 -21.31 -24.43
CA GLY A 731 25.24 -22.49 -24.08
C GLY A 731 24.72 -23.21 -22.84
N LEU A 732 23.46 -22.96 -22.45
CA LEU A 732 22.80 -23.56 -21.29
C LEU A 732 21.98 -24.79 -21.72
N PRO A 733 21.64 -25.70 -20.77
CA PRO A 733 20.75 -26.82 -21.03
C PRO A 733 19.37 -26.35 -21.52
N VAL A 734 18.89 -26.94 -22.61
CA VAL A 734 17.67 -26.51 -23.29
C VAL A 734 16.39 -26.77 -22.49
N ASP A 735 16.46 -27.70 -21.54
CA ASP A 735 15.40 -28.02 -20.57
C ASP A 735 15.48 -27.17 -19.28
N GLY A 736 16.48 -26.29 -19.16
CA GLY A 736 16.70 -25.43 -18.00
C GLY A 736 17.15 -26.18 -16.75
N LYS A 737 17.65 -27.42 -16.90
CA LYS A 737 18.05 -28.27 -15.78
C LYS A 737 19.53 -28.62 -15.82
N VAL A 738 20.11 -28.75 -14.63
CA VAL A 738 21.51 -29.14 -14.46
C VAL A 738 21.65 -30.10 -13.29
N ARG A 739 22.60 -31.02 -13.40
CA ARG A 739 22.93 -31.93 -12.30
C ARG A 739 23.75 -31.18 -11.27
N LEU A 740 23.16 -31.00 -10.09
CA LEU A 740 23.82 -30.36 -8.95
C LEU A 740 24.61 -31.38 -8.16
N ARG A 741 25.52 -30.87 -7.32
CA ARG A 741 26.25 -31.66 -6.32
C ARG A 741 25.83 -31.24 -4.92
N ASP A 742 25.70 -32.20 -4.03
CA ASP A 742 25.46 -31.94 -2.61
C ASP A 742 26.73 -31.33 -1.99
N GLY A 743 26.59 -30.18 -1.34
CA GLY A 743 27.68 -29.48 -0.66
C GLY A 743 28.31 -30.29 0.47
N ARG A 744 27.53 -31.15 1.13
CA ARG A 744 27.96 -31.91 2.31
C ARG A 744 28.76 -33.16 1.96
N THR A 745 28.26 -33.92 0.98
CA THR A 745 28.83 -35.21 0.58
C THR A 745 29.75 -35.08 -0.63
N GLY A 746 29.53 -34.07 -1.49
CA GLY A 746 30.20 -33.90 -2.78
C GLY A 746 29.64 -34.81 -3.88
N GLU A 747 28.65 -35.65 -3.58
CA GLU A 747 28.01 -36.54 -4.54
C GLU A 747 27.05 -35.77 -5.46
N GLU A 748 26.86 -36.28 -6.67
CA GLU A 748 25.90 -35.72 -7.61
C GLU A 748 24.48 -36.18 -7.26
N PHE A 749 23.49 -35.30 -7.41
CA PHE A 749 22.09 -35.70 -7.31
C PHE A 749 21.69 -36.62 -8.46
N ASP A 750 20.79 -37.58 -8.17
CA ASP A 750 20.34 -38.60 -9.13
C ASP A 750 19.70 -37.97 -10.39
N GLU A 751 18.87 -36.96 -10.19
CA GLU A 751 18.09 -36.28 -11.24
C GLU A 751 18.56 -34.82 -11.43
N PRO A 752 18.51 -34.30 -12.66
CA PRO A 752 18.84 -32.91 -12.94
C PRO A 752 17.76 -31.97 -12.38
N VAL A 753 18.20 -30.87 -11.79
CA VAL A 753 17.35 -29.91 -11.06
C VAL A 753 17.19 -28.65 -11.90
N THR A 754 16.00 -28.05 -11.88
CA THR A 754 15.78 -26.74 -12.50
C THR A 754 16.52 -25.67 -11.69
N VAL A 755 17.41 -24.96 -12.36
CA VAL A 755 18.22 -23.88 -11.79
C VAL A 755 18.08 -22.63 -12.66
N GLY A 756 18.24 -21.46 -12.06
CA GLY A 756 18.33 -20.21 -12.80
C GLY A 756 18.21 -19.00 -11.88
N TYR A 757 17.99 -17.83 -12.47
CA TYR A 757 17.85 -16.59 -11.71
C TYR A 757 16.39 -16.18 -11.62
N ILE A 758 15.92 -15.95 -10.41
CA ILE A 758 14.57 -15.45 -10.12
C ILE A 758 14.67 -14.16 -9.31
N TYR A 759 13.71 -13.25 -9.50
CA TYR A 759 13.66 -12.00 -8.74
C TYR A 759 12.85 -12.16 -7.44
N MET A 760 13.54 -12.09 -6.31
CA MET A 760 12.96 -12.33 -4.99
C MET A 760 12.98 -11.06 -4.12
N LEU A 761 11.89 -10.88 -3.35
CA LEU A 761 11.60 -9.70 -2.54
C LEU A 761 11.67 -10.05 -1.05
N LYS A 762 12.21 -9.14 -0.23
CA LYS A 762 12.05 -9.15 1.23
C LYS A 762 10.82 -8.33 1.60
N LEU A 763 9.86 -8.92 2.29
CA LEU A 763 8.62 -8.23 2.69
C LEU A 763 8.78 -7.55 4.04
N ALA A 764 7.96 -6.53 4.32
CA ALA A 764 7.92 -5.79 5.59
C ALA A 764 7.38 -6.62 6.78
N HIS A 765 7.39 -7.94 6.67
CA HIS A 765 6.98 -8.89 7.68
C HIS A 765 8.22 -9.55 8.27
N LEU A 766 8.91 -8.80 9.12
CA LEU A 766 10.14 -9.22 9.76
C LEU A 766 9.84 -9.95 11.07
N VAL A 767 10.69 -10.91 11.43
CA VAL A 767 10.55 -11.68 12.67
C VAL A 767 10.77 -10.81 13.90
N GLU A 768 11.72 -9.88 13.85
CA GLU A 768 12.04 -8.95 14.95
C GLU A 768 10.83 -8.08 15.34
N ASP A 769 10.00 -7.71 14.37
CA ASP A 769 8.77 -6.94 14.62
C ASP A 769 7.66 -7.82 15.24
N LYS A 770 7.63 -9.10 14.88
CA LYS A 770 6.55 -10.03 15.24
C LYS A 770 6.80 -10.82 16.52
N ILE A 771 8.06 -11.01 16.90
CA ILE A 771 8.40 -11.66 18.15
C ILE A 771 7.89 -10.81 19.32
N HIS A 772 7.15 -11.46 20.22
CA HIS A 772 6.62 -10.84 21.42
C HIS A 772 6.45 -11.89 22.50
N ALA A 773 6.99 -11.61 23.67
CA ALA A 773 6.88 -12.44 24.85
C ALA A 773 6.52 -11.56 26.04
N ARG A 774 5.69 -12.10 26.94
CA ARG A 774 5.27 -11.44 28.17
C ARG A 774 5.27 -12.46 29.30
N SER A 775 5.91 -12.12 30.41
CA SER A 775 5.75 -12.79 31.69
C SER A 775 4.67 -12.07 32.50
N THR A 776 4.98 -10.89 33.02
CA THR A 776 4.07 -9.95 33.66
C THR A 776 4.06 -8.63 32.89
N GLY A 777 3.16 -7.70 33.25
CA GLY A 777 3.07 -6.42 32.54
C GLY A 777 1.88 -5.61 32.98
N PRO A 778 1.53 -4.54 32.25
CA PRO A 778 0.41 -3.70 32.61
C PRO A 778 -0.94 -4.41 32.41
N TYR A 779 -1.92 -3.98 33.20
CA TYR A 779 -3.28 -4.50 33.24
C TYR A 779 -4.29 -3.37 32.99
N SER A 780 -5.44 -3.72 32.43
CA SER A 780 -6.58 -2.83 32.25
C SER A 780 -7.12 -2.39 33.60
N LEU A 781 -7.39 -1.10 33.76
CA LEU A 781 -7.97 -0.57 35.00
C LEU A 781 -9.38 -1.11 35.26
N VAL A 782 -10.16 -1.35 34.20
CA VAL A 782 -11.57 -1.76 34.31
C VAL A 782 -11.69 -3.26 34.49
N THR A 783 -11.08 -4.04 33.60
CA THR A 783 -11.25 -5.50 33.57
C THR A 783 -10.18 -6.25 34.35
N GLN A 784 -9.11 -5.56 34.80
CA GLN A 784 -7.93 -6.16 35.44
C GLN A 784 -7.21 -7.24 34.62
N GLN A 785 -7.56 -7.38 33.35
CA GLN A 785 -6.91 -8.28 32.40
C GLN A 785 -5.62 -7.67 31.85
N PRO A 786 -4.65 -8.50 31.41
CA PRO A 786 -3.50 -8.06 30.64
C PRO A 786 -3.90 -7.12 29.50
N LEU A 787 -3.18 -6.00 29.32
CA LEU A 787 -3.38 -5.14 28.16
C LEU A 787 -3.13 -5.91 26.84
N GLY A 788 -3.64 -5.39 25.72
CA GLY A 788 -3.46 -5.99 24.41
C GLY A 788 -2.35 -5.30 23.60
N GLY A 789 -1.58 -6.09 22.86
CA GLY A 789 -0.64 -5.60 21.85
C GLY A 789 0.80 -5.36 22.34
N LYS A 790 1.77 -5.57 21.44
CA LYS A 790 3.22 -5.49 21.71
C LYS A 790 3.65 -4.14 22.27
N ALA A 791 3.14 -3.03 21.72
CA ALA A 791 3.51 -1.68 22.12
C ALA A 791 3.18 -1.35 23.59
N GLN A 792 2.20 -2.04 24.19
CA GLN A 792 1.83 -1.90 25.60
C GLN A 792 2.36 -3.04 26.46
N PHE A 793 3.27 -3.86 25.92
CA PHE A 793 3.71 -5.10 26.56
C PHE A 793 2.53 -6.02 26.96
N GLY A 794 1.57 -6.13 26.04
CA GLY A 794 0.31 -6.83 26.24
C GLY A 794 0.41 -8.35 26.22
N GLY A 795 -0.59 -9.06 26.76
CA GLY A 795 -0.67 -10.52 26.70
C GLY A 795 -1.30 -11.03 25.40
N GLN A 796 -1.10 -12.32 25.10
CA GLN A 796 -1.87 -13.00 24.04
C GLN A 796 -3.32 -13.19 24.49
N ARG A 797 -4.26 -13.04 23.56
CA ARG A 797 -5.67 -13.32 23.82
C ARG A 797 -5.91 -14.82 23.72
N PHE A 798 -6.36 -15.42 24.81
CA PHE A 798 -6.90 -16.77 24.83
C PHE A 798 -8.42 -16.69 24.59
N GLY A 799 -8.87 -17.07 23.40
CA GLY A 799 -10.25 -16.90 22.96
C GLY A 799 -11.14 -18.10 23.27
N GLU A 800 -12.40 -17.98 22.86
CA GLU A 800 -13.42 -19.01 23.05
C GLU A 800 -13.05 -20.34 22.38
N MET A 801 -12.49 -20.29 21.17
CA MET A 801 -12.07 -21.50 20.44
C MET A 801 -10.91 -22.22 21.14
N GLU A 802 -9.97 -21.48 21.74
CA GLU A 802 -8.87 -22.06 22.50
C GLU A 802 -9.35 -22.66 23.83
N VAL A 803 -10.38 -22.09 24.46
CA VAL A 803 -11.06 -22.67 25.62
C VAL A 803 -11.66 -24.02 25.28
N TRP A 804 -12.44 -24.10 24.19
CA TRP A 804 -13.04 -25.37 23.74
C TRP A 804 -11.99 -26.46 23.48
N ALA A 805 -10.81 -26.08 22.98
CA ALA A 805 -9.72 -27.02 22.78
C ALA A 805 -9.27 -27.65 24.11
N LEU A 806 -9.08 -26.85 25.17
CA LEU A 806 -8.70 -27.37 26.49
C LEU A 806 -9.80 -28.19 27.16
N GLU A 807 -11.07 -27.78 26.99
CA GLU A 807 -12.23 -28.55 27.45
C GLU A 807 -12.28 -29.93 26.78
N ALA A 808 -12.02 -30.01 25.47
CA ALA A 808 -11.99 -31.27 24.73
C ALA A 808 -10.87 -32.22 25.22
N TYR A 809 -9.74 -31.69 25.68
CA TYR A 809 -8.68 -32.48 26.31
C TYR A 809 -8.99 -32.86 27.77
N GLY A 810 -10.01 -32.26 28.39
CA GLY A 810 -10.28 -32.40 29.83
C GLY A 810 -9.23 -31.71 30.71
N ALA A 811 -8.51 -30.72 30.17
CA ALA A 811 -7.41 -30.03 30.85
C ALA A 811 -7.93 -28.92 31.81
N ALA A 812 -8.78 -29.30 32.77
CA ALA A 812 -9.51 -28.36 33.63
C ALA A 812 -8.61 -27.44 34.46
N HIS A 813 -7.50 -27.95 35.02
CA HIS A 813 -6.58 -27.13 35.82
C HIS A 813 -5.83 -26.09 34.99
N VAL A 814 -5.43 -26.45 33.76
CA VAL A 814 -4.75 -25.52 32.83
C VAL A 814 -5.74 -24.43 32.41
N LEU A 815 -6.97 -24.81 32.11
CA LEU A 815 -8.02 -23.85 31.77
C LEU A 815 -8.31 -22.90 32.94
N GLN A 816 -8.44 -23.43 34.16
CA GLN A 816 -8.67 -22.63 35.37
C GLN A 816 -7.52 -21.64 35.59
N GLU A 817 -6.26 -22.09 35.49
CA GLU A 817 -5.08 -21.24 35.62
C GLU A 817 -5.09 -20.07 34.61
N ILE A 818 -5.38 -20.36 33.33
CA ILE A 818 -5.39 -19.35 32.25
C ILE A 818 -6.47 -18.31 32.50
N LEU A 819 -7.66 -18.73 32.93
CA LEU A 819 -8.82 -17.84 33.15
C LEU A 819 -8.78 -17.08 34.48
N THR A 820 -7.86 -17.39 35.39
CA THR A 820 -7.79 -16.78 36.73
C THR A 820 -6.42 -16.14 36.97
N VAL A 821 -5.48 -16.92 37.51
CA VAL A 821 -4.16 -16.52 38.00
C VAL A 821 -3.28 -15.90 36.91
N LYS A 822 -3.42 -16.31 35.65
CA LYS A 822 -2.69 -15.71 34.52
C LYS A 822 -3.40 -14.49 33.90
N SER A 823 -4.60 -14.14 34.38
CA SER A 823 -5.47 -13.10 33.83
C SER A 823 -5.83 -12.05 34.88
N ASP A 824 -7.05 -12.12 35.44
CA ASP A 824 -7.76 -11.07 36.16
C ASP A 824 -8.07 -11.44 37.61
N ASP A 825 -7.47 -12.52 38.13
CA ASP A 825 -7.39 -12.76 39.56
C ASP A 825 -6.23 -11.92 40.15
N ILE A 826 -6.58 -10.77 40.74
CA ILE A 826 -5.62 -9.79 41.25
C ILE A 826 -4.75 -10.39 42.37
N VAL A 827 -5.36 -11.17 43.27
CA VAL A 827 -4.65 -11.76 44.42
C VAL A 827 -3.91 -13.01 44.00
N GLY A 828 -4.58 -13.87 43.23
CA GLY A 828 -4.03 -15.14 42.75
C GLY A 828 -2.77 -14.92 41.91
N ARG A 829 -2.73 -13.92 41.03
CA ARG A 829 -1.54 -13.66 40.18
C ARG A 829 -0.31 -13.26 40.98
N VAL A 830 -0.47 -12.44 42.03
CA VAL A 830 0.65 -12.02 42.89
C VAL A 830 1.15 -13.20 43.71
N LYS A 831 0.24 -13.95 44.34
CA LYS A 831 0.58 -15.17 45.10
C LYS A 831 1.29 -16.20 44.22
N ALA A 832 0.82 -16.41 43.00
CA ALA A 832 1.43 -17.35 42.08
C ALA A 832 2.84 -16.91 41.66
N TYR A 833 3.04 -15.62 41.39
CA TYR A 833 4.38 -15.08 41.13
C TYR A 833 5.32 -15.31 42.32
N GLU A 834 4.87 -15.00 43.54
CA GLU A 834 5.65 -15.27 44.76
C GLU A 834 5.96 -16.76 44.95
N ALA A 835 4.98 -17.63 44.71
CA ALA A 835 5.13 -19.07 44.84
C ALA A 835 6.20 -19.58 43.86
N ILE A 836 6.14 -19.16 42.59
CA ILE A 836 7.14 -19.49 41.57
C ILE A 836 8.55 -19.05 42.01
N VAL A 837 8.68 -17.83 42.54
CA VAL A 837 9.97 -17.32 43.04
C VAL A 837 10.47 -18.11 44.26
N LYS A 838 9.57 -18.57 45.13
CA LYS A 838 9.89 -19.42 46.29
C LYS A 838 10.17 -20.88 45.90
N GLY A 839 9.88 -21.28 44.66
CA GLY A 839 9.97 -22.67 44.20
C GLY A 839 8.76 -23.53 44.59
N ASP A 840 7.68 -22.91 45.06
CA ASP A 840 6.42 -23.55 45.41
C ASP A 840 5.45 -23.49 44.20
N ASN A 841 4.84 -24.61 43.84
CA ASN A 841 3.88 -24.69 42.72
C ASN A 841 2.41 -24.77 43.19
N THR A 842 2.09 -24.21 44.35
CA THR A 842 0.71 -24.20 44.86
C THR A 842 -0.12 -23.12 44.14
N LEU A 843 -1.19 -23.55 43.48
CA LEU A 843 -2.10 -22.66 42.77
C LEU A 843 -3.44 -22.55 43.52
N GLU A 844 -3.68 -21.40 44.12
CA GLU A 844 -4.98 -21.04 44.70
C GLU A 844 -5.67 -20.07 43.74
N ALA A 845 -6.62 -20.57 42.95
CA ALA A 845 -7.42 -19.75 42.05
C ALA A 845 -8.60 -19.12 42.80
N GLY A 846 -8.71 -17.80 42.75
CA GLY A 846 -9.82 -17.01 43.26
C GLY A 846 -10.90 -16.77 42.22
N ILE A 847 -11.73 -15.75 42.48
CA ILE A 847 -12.80 -15.31 41.58
C ILE A 847 -12.23 -14.27 40.61
N PRO A 848 -12.41 -14.43 39.29
CA PRO A 848 -12.02 -13.42 38.30
C PRO A 848 -12.67 -12.06 38.55
N GLU A 849 -11.92 -10.97 38.42
CA GLU A 849 -12.47 -9.62 38.61
C GLU A 849 -13.52 -9.29 37.54
N SER A 850 -13.37 -9.81 36.31
CA SER A 850 -14.36 -9.65 35.24
C SER A 850 -15.76 -10.18 35.61
N PHE A 851 -15.84 -11.24 36.43
CA PHE A 851 -17.10 -11.76 36.94
C PHE A 851 -17.73 -10.82 37.98
N ARG A 852 -16.92 -10.22 38.86
CA ARG A 852 -17.38 -9.21 39.82
C ARG A 852 -17.93 -7.98 39.12
N VAL A 853 -17.23 -7.51 38.08
CA VAL A 853 -17.69 -6.40 37.22
C VAL A 853 -19.04 -6.74 36.58
N LEU A 854 -19.21 -7.95 36.03
CA LEU A 854 -20.49 -8.39 35.46
C LEU A 854 -21.64 -8.35 36.49
N VAL A 855 -21.41 -8.85 37.71
CA VAL A 855 -22.42 -8.80 38.78
C VAL A 855 -22.81 -7.36 39.08
N LYS A 856 -21.82 -6.44 39.18
CA LYS A 856 -22.07 -5.01 39.41
C LYS A 856 -22.78 -4.32 38.23
N GLU A 857 -22.48 -4.70 36.99
CA GLU A 857 -23.22 -4.20 35.82
C GLU A 857 -24.68 -4.64 35.83
N LEU A 858 -24.96 -5.90 36.21
CA LEU A 858 -26.33 -6.42 36.36
C LEU A 858 -27.08 -5.72 37.51
N GLU A 859 -26.43 -5.53 38.67
CA GLU A 859 -26.99 -4.74 39.78
C GLU A 859 -27.26 -3.29 39.37
N GLY A 860 -26.37 -2.69 38.56
CA GLY A 860 -26.54 -1.35 37.99
C GLY A 860 -27.74 -1.23 37.04
N LEU A 861 -28.14 -2.34 36.42
CA LEU A 861 -29.40 -2.46 35.65
C LEU A 861 -30.62 -2.76 36.53
N ALA A 862 -30.47 -2.73 37.86
CA ALA A 862 -31.47 -3.10 38.86
C ALA A 862 -31.95 -4.56 38.77
N LEU A 863 -31.08 -5.47 38.31
CA LEU A 863 -31.29 -6.91 38.38
C LEU A 863 -30.71 -7.43 39.70
N GLY A 864 -31.54 -8.02 40.55
CA GLY A 864 -31.09 -8.62 41.81
C GLY A 864 -30.33 -9.92 41.54
N VAL A 865 -29.01 -9.89 41.68
CA VAL A 865 -28.13 -11.05 41.54
C VAL A 865 -27.63 -11.43 42.94
N GLU A 866 -27.86 -12.68 43.34
CA GLU A 866 -27.43 -13.21 44.62
C GLU A 866 -26.57 -14.45 44.38
N ILE A 867 -25.42 -14.52 45.05
CA ILE A 867 -24.56 -15.71 45.05
C ILE A 867 -24.88 -16.49 46.32
N LEU A 868 -25.33 -17.73 46.17
CA LEU A 868 -25.71 -18.59 47.28
C LEU A 868 -24.66 -19.67 47.51
N SER A 869 -24.34 -19.91 48.77
CA SER A 869 -23.64 -21.13 49.20
C SER A 869 -24.56 -22.35 49.15
N GLU A 870 -24.01 -23.55 49.34
CA GLU A 870 -24.79 -24.81 49.38
C GLU A 870 -25.88 -24.79 50.48
N ASP A 871 -25.69 -24.02 51.55
CA ASP A 871 -26.65 -23.80 52.65
C ASP A 871 -27.66 -22.66 52.39
N GLU A 872 -27.82 -22.22 51.13
CA GLU A 872 -28.68 -21.09 50.72
C GLU A 872 -28.38 -19.75 51.43
N ARG A 873 -27.18 -19.60 51.99
CA ARG A 873 -26.74 -18.32 52.56
C ARG A 873 -26.13 -17.46 51.47
N GLN A 874 -26.55 -16.20 51.44
CA GLN A 874 -26.01 -15.18 50.55
C GLN A 874 -24.53 -14.92 50.86
N ILE A 875 -23.69 -15.09 49.86
CA ILE A 875 -22.28 -14.69 49.85
C ILE A 875 -22.23 -13.28 49.28
N VAL A 876 -21.82 -12.33 50.12
CA VAL A 876 -21.61 -10.94 49.69
C VAL A 876 -20.18 -10.84 49.17
N LEU A 877 -20.01 -10.54 47.89
CA LEU A 877 -18.71 -10.19 47.33
C LEU A 877 -18.39 -8.74 47.74
N SER A 878 -17.79 -8.54 48.91
CA SER A 878 -17.46 -7.20 49.39
C SER A 878 -16.14 -6.70 48.79
N GLU A 879 -15.94 -5.38 48.75
CA GLU A 879 -14.65 -4.78 48.39
C GLU A 879 -13.59 -5.04 49.48
N GLU A 880 -14.00 -5.31 50.71
CA GLU A 880 -13.15 -5.60 51.87
C GLU A 880 -12.52 -7.02 51.83
N ASP A 881 -13.05 -7.92 51.00
CA ASP A 881 -12.49 -9.27 50.78
C ASP A 881 -11.28 -9.27 49.83
N ILE A 882 -10.95 -8.11 49.24
CA ILE A 882 -9.66 -7.89 48.57
C ILE A 882 -8.68 -7.52 49.69
N PRO A 883 -7.76 -8.41 50.12
CA PRO A 883 -6.74 -8.01 51.08
C PRO A 883 -6.03 -6.76 50.56
N GLU A 884 -5.68 -5.81 51.44
CA GLU A 884 -4.83 -4.66 51.10
C GLU A 884 -3.52 -5.21 50.49
N ILE A 885 -3.49 -5.32 49.16
CA ILE A 885 -2.28 -5.61 48.42
C ILE A 885 -1.42 -4.36 48.58
N PRO A 886 -0.13 -4.49 48.92
CA PRO A 886 0.79 -3.37 48.84
C PRO A 886 0.72 -2.82 47.40
N LEU A 887 0.02 -1.72 47.23
CA LEU A 887 0.02 -0.95 46.00
C LEU A 887 1.47 -0.50 45.81
N ASP A 888 2.06 -0.98 44.72
CA ASP A 888 3.47 -0.83 44.37
C ASP A 888 4.43 -1.65 45.27
N LEU A 889 4.77 -2.86 44.81
CA LEU A 889 5.88 -3.63 45.37
C LEU A 889 7.25 -2.97 45.14
N GLY A 890 7.34 -1.78 44.52
CA GLY A 890 8.58 -1.03 44.33
C GLY A 890 9.67 -1.79 43.54
N ILE A 891 9.37 -2.99 43.04
CA ILE A 891 10.26 -3.75 42.18
C ILE A 891 10.14 -3.11 40.81
N SER A 892 11.05 -2.16 40.54
CA SER A 892 11.54 -2.00 39.18
C SER A 892 11.99 -3.38 38.71
N LEU A 893 11.14 -4.05 37.92
CA LEU A 893 11.45 -5.33 37.29
C LEU A 893 12.38 -5.16 36.08
N GLU A 894 12.91 -3.95 35.84
CA GLU A 894 14.09 -3.72 35.02
C GLU A 894 15.33 -4.16 35.82
N ARG A 895 15.54 -5.47 35.91
CA ARG A 895 16.85 -5.99 36.34
C ARG A 895 17.78 -5.89 35.14
N GLU A 896 18.78 -5.02 35.21
CA GLU A 896 19.98 -5.13 34.39
C GLU A 896 20.56 -6.53 34.64
N GLU A 897 20.60 -7.37 33.60
CA GLU A 897 21.43 -8.56 33.61
C GLU A 897 22.89 -8.08 33.66
N LEU A 898 23.49 -8.14 34.85
CA LEU A 898 24.94 -8.04 35.01
C LEU A 898 25.57 -9.12 34.10
N GLY A 899 26.34 -8.66 33.12
CA GLY A 899 27.03 -9.53 32.18
C GLY A 899 27.83 -10.62 32.87
N GLU A 900 27.59 -11.87 32.47
CA GLU A 900 28.50 -12.98 32.69
C GLU A 900 29.78 -12.75 31.88
N ASP A 901 30.72 -12.01 32.46
CA ASP A 901 32.12 -12.05 32.05
C ASP A 901 32.98 -11.98 33.32
N SER A 902 32.89 -13.01 34.16
CA SER A 902 33.95 -13.42 35.10
C SER A 902 33.63 -14.74 35.80
N ALA A 903 33.63 -15.84 35.06
CA ALA A 903 34.00 -17.16 35.59
C ALA A 903 34.40 -18.11 34.45
N GLU A 904 35.72 -18.32 34.34
CA GLU A 904 36.48 -19.24 33.46
C GLU A 904 36.65 -18.87 31.98
#